data_AF-A0A957Q8Z1-F1
#
_entry.id   AF-A0A957Q8Z1-F1
#
_cell.length_a   1.000
_cell.length_b   1.000
_cell.length_c   1.000
_cell.angle_alpha   90.00
_cell.angle_beta   90.00
_cell.angle_gamma   90.00
#
_symmetry.space_group_name_H-M   'P 1'
#
loop_
_entity.id
_entity.type
_entity.pdbx_description
1 polymer ?
#
loop_
_entity_poly.entity_id
_entity_poly.type
_entity_poly.pdbx_seq_one_letter_code
_entity_poly.pdbx_strand_id
1 'polypeptide(L)'
;VYAVGFSYLTLNRYAAFEARALDLGNLHQTVWNTAHGRPFAMTNQPDTVNRLSLHVEPILLPIAALYWIHDGPETLLILQSIVVALGAWPLYALALYRLDNRWLALALSLVYLLNPTIQAANWLEFHPVTLAPTLLMAAFYFLVTRRNGWFIFFALLAASCKEEMGLLLFMMGLYATFVLRRPRLGGWTMLLTLSWSLFAVLGIQNHFAAGNIHWGRYDYLGATPLAKVMALFTQPGLVWQQLQSADAGGYLFRLLWPVGFVALLAPEILLLALPSLAINLLADFPPMHEVYTLIYAAPILPFVMLATVEGIGRVAGCCTSAAFVGARYLMPRRMHQSNQMRHILRPVTLQLLVFVALVGAFIAQWQHGYLPGGGNYEHYTVSDHDRRAAAIMAQIPADAKVSAQDKLDPHVAGRETVYIFPRTDDADTIFVDVTGPAWPIHPSDLHATIEQLLFTDWGVAAGDDGYLLLRKGLPNRTIPRSFYSAFQPPVSAQPPDQPVSIFGEALALLDHQVHVDEHGETVVQLRWKALRHPLTTDYRIYVAFANKEGTIAHDSLFYPPVATLWYPTSMWHADEQVLVQTLPWQPELDQFTLLVGVYTGEEGWHNGGRISLSNGSTPDRIHLEQNTVVRLGGYRWVRGEWQPIPRRTTLENLAQHQVVHFTDGKAQIQLENVLMESVPEHA
;
A
#
# COMPACT_ATOMS: atom_id res chain seq x y z
N VAL A 1 -24.95 -1.51 -1.73
CA VAL A 1 -24.22 -1.18 -0.48
C VAL A 1 -22.72 -1.38 -0.67
N TYR A 2 -22.22 -2.61 -0.84
CA TYR A 2 -20.77 -2.87 -1.00
C TYR A 2 -20.12 -1.99 -2.07
N ALA A 3 -20.63 -2.01 -3.31
CA ALA A 3 -20.08 -1.20 -4.41
C ALA A 3 -20.06 0.30 -4.06
N VAL A 4 -21.18 0.85 -3.57
CA VAL A 4 -21.29 2.26 -3.16
C VAL A 4 -20.31 2.59 -2.03
N GLY A 5 -20.19 1.73 -1.02
CA GLY A 5 -19.29 1.92 0.11
C GLY A 5 -17.82 1.92 -0.33
N PHE A 6 -17.40 0.92 -1.11
CA PHE A 6 -16.02 0.88 -1.61
C PHE A 6 -15.72 1.98 -2.62
N SER A 7 -16.67 2.37 -3.48
CA SER A 7 -16.49 3.55 -4.34
C SER A 7 -16.30 4.80 -3.51
N TYR A 8 -17.11 5.02 -2.47
CA TYR A 8 -16.92 6.17 -1.57
C TYR A 8 -15.54 6.15 -0.90
N LEU A 9 -15.12 4.99 -0.40
CA LEU A 9 -13.83 4.84 0.27
C LEU A 9 -12.63 5.11 -0.65
N THR A 10 -12.61 4.50 -1.84
CA THR A 10 -11.50 4.67 -2.79
C THR A 10 -11.50 6.06 -3.42
N LEU A 11 -12.67 6.66 -3.66
CA LEU A 11 -12.76 8.04 -4.13
C LEU A 11 -12.29 9.05 -3.08
N ASN A 12 -12.58 8.83 -1.80
CA ASN A 12 -12.06 9.69 -0.73
C ASN A 12 -10.55 9.57 -0.59
N ARG A 13 -10.01 8.34 -0.65
CA ARG A 13 -8.56 8.11 -0.65
C ARG A 13 -7.90 8.81 -1.84
N TYR A 14 -8.49 8.70 -3.03
CA TYR A 14 -8.03 9.43 -4.21
C TYR A 14 -8.10 10.95 -3.99
N ALA A 15 -9.23 11.48 -3.51
CA ALA A 15 -9.39 12.92 -3.30
C ALA A 15 -8.46 13.51 -2.21
N ALA A 16 -7.92 12.67 -1.33
CA ALA A 16 -6.90 13.01 -0.34
C ALA A 16 -5.46 12.80 -0.86
N PHE A 17 -5.26 12.66 -2.18
CA PHE A 17 -3.95 12.51 -2.82
C PHE A 17 -3.16 11.27 -2.38
N GLU A 18 -3.84 10.20 -1.95
CA GLU A 18 -3.20 8.95 -1.52
C GLU A 18 -3.08 7.90 -2.62
N ALA A 19 -3.39 8.25 -3.86
CA ALA A 19 -3.13 7.40 -5.02
C ALA A 19 -1.70 7.55 -5.52
N ARG A 20 -1.16 6.51 -6.18
CA ARG A 20 0.24 6.42 -6.59
C ARG A 20 0.41 6.41 -8.10
N ALA A 21 1.54 6.94 -8.56
CA ALA A 21 1.83 7.09 -9.98
C ALA A 21 1.98 5.75 -10.70
N LEU A 22 2.66 4.78 -10.08
CA LEU A 22 2.94 3.49 -10.71
C LEU A 22 1.72 2.56 -10.81
N ASP A 23 0.71 2.78 -9.98
CA ASP A 23 -0.51 1.99 -9.95
C ASP A 23 -1.64 2.74 -10.67
N LEU A 24 -2.31 3.70 -10.01
CA LEU A 24 -3.43 4.44 -10.60
C LEU A 24 -3.02 5.36 -11.73
N GLY A 25 -1.93 6.12 -11.60
CA GLY A 25 -1.47 7.08 -12.61
C GLY A 25 -1.15 6.42 -13.95
N ASN A 26 -0.36 5.35 -13.91
CA ASN A 26 -0.01 4.54 -15.07
C ASN A 26 -1.25 3.94 -15.77
N LEU A 27 -2.18 3.37 -15.00
CA LEU A 27 -3.41 2.81 -15.55
C LEU A 27 -4.34 3.87 -16.13
N HIS A 28 -4.51 4.97 -15.41
CA HIS A 28 -5.33 6.10 -15.84
C HIS A 28 -4.81 6.66 -17.17
N GLN A 29 -3.51 6.94 -17.26
CA GLN A 29 -2.88 7.43 -18.49
C GLN A 29 -3.06 6.43 -19.65
N THR A 30 -2.85 5.13 -19.39
CA THR A 30 -2.99 4.09 -20.41
C THR A 30 -4.40 4.05 -20.99
N VAL A 31 -5.42 4.05 -20.11
CA VAL A 31 -6.82 3.99 -20.52
C VAL A 31 -7.21 5.28 -21.26
N TRP A 32 -6.75 6.44 -20.76
CA TRP A 32 -6.96 7.73 -21.40
C TRP A 32 -6.39 7.76 -22.83
N ASN A 33 -5.13 7.38 -23.00
CA ASN A 33 -4.48 7.30 -24.31
C ASN A 33 -5.19 6.32 -25.26
N THR A 34 -5.62 5.17 -24.73
CA THR A 34 -6.36 4.17 -25.51
C THR A 34 -7.69 4.74 -26.02
N ALA A 35 -8.43 5.46 -25.17
CA ALA A 35 -9.69 6.10 -25.53
C ALA A 35 -9.52 7.19 -26.60
N HIS A 36 -8.32 7.80 -26.66
CA HIS A 36 -7.93 8.87 -27.58
C HIS A 36 -7.12 8.37 -28.80
N GLY A 37 -7.15 7.07 -29.10
CA GLY A 37 -6.58 6.53 -30.33
C GLY A 37 -5.09 6.17 -30.28
N ARG A 38 -4.49 6.11 -29.08
CA ARG A 38 -3.14 5.59 -28.83
C ARG A 38 -3.20 4.34 -27.95
N PRO A 39 -3.48 3.15 -28.53
CA PRO A 39 -3.72 1.94 -27.75
C PRO A 39 -2.56 1.59 -26.83
N PHE A 40 -2.86 1.50 -25.53
CA PHE A 40 -1.94 1.15 -24.45
C PHE A 40 -0.71 2.07 -24.28
N ALA A 41 -0.70 3.26 -24.88
CA ALA A 41 0.43 4.16 -24.76
C ALA A 41 0.52 4.76 -23.34
N MET A 42 1.74 4.87 -22.82
CA MET A 42 2.05 5.45 -21.51
C MET A 42 3.46 6.06 -21.53
N THR A 43 3.72 6.98 -20.62
CA THR A 43 5.05 7.63 -20.45
C THR A 43 5.50 7.69 -19.00
N ASN A 44 4.62 7.37 -18.07
CA ASN A 44 4.82 7.50 -16.62
C ASN A 44 6.07 6.73 -16.11
N GLN A 45 6.44 5.60 -16.74
CA GLN A 45 7.60 4.79 -16.35
C GLN A 45 8.79 4.98 -17.31
N PRO A 46 10.04 5.07 -16.79
CA PRO A 46 11.25 5.11 -17.62
C PRO A 46 11.31 3.95 -18.62
N ASP A 47 11.82 4.24 -19.82
CA ASP A 47 12.03 3.28 -20.91
C ASP A 47 10.79 2.50 -21.36
N THR A 48 9.59 2.91 -20.92
CA THR A 48 8.33 2.24 -21.23
C THR A 48 7.40 3.17 -21.98
N VAL A 49 7.12 2.81 -23.23
CA VAL A 49 6.21 3.57 -24.12
C VAL A 49 4.84 2.92 -24.29
N ASN A 50 4.68 1.68 -23.84
CA ASN A 50 3.44 0.92 -23.98
C ASN A 50 3.23 -0.03 -22.81
N ARG A 51 2.03 -0.04 -22.22
CA ARG A 51 1.68 -0.86 -21.05
C ARG A 51 1.85 -2.37 -21.30
N LEU A 52 1.73 -2.82 -22.55
CA LEU A 52 1.91 -4.23 -22.92
C LEU A 52 3.33 -4.75 -22.66
N SER A 53 4.31 -3.88 -22.40
CA SER A 53 5.64 -4.26 -21.92
C SER A 53 5.61 -4.77 -20.46
N LEU A 54 4.70 -4.21 -19.64
CA LEU A 54 4.55 -4.51 -18.21
C LEU A 54 3.56 -5.65 -18.03
N HIS A 55 2.32 -5.45 -18.48
CA HIS A 55 1.22 -6.39 -18.33
C HIS A 55 0.36 -6.43 -19.60
N VAL A 56 -0.06 -7.64 -19.98
CA VAL A 56 -0.92 -7.85 -21.14
C VAL A 56 -2.37 -7.93 -20.66
N GLU A 57 -3.04 -6.78 -20.66
CA GLU A 57 -4.38 -6.61 -20.10
C GLU A 57 -5.40 -6.11 -21.15
N PRO A 58 -5.77 -6.91 -22.17
CA PRO A 58 -6.70 -6.48 -23.21
C PRO A 58 -8.08 -6.03 -22.71
N ILE A 59 -8.47 -6.37 -21.48
CA ILE A 59 -9.70 -5.89 -20.84
C ILE A 59 -9.74 -4.35 -20.78
N LEU A 60 -8.60 -3.68 -20.83
CA LEU A 60 -8.53 -2.21 -20.87
C LEU A 60 -9.15 -1.62 -22.14
N LEU A 61 -9.24 -2.36 -23.26
CA LEU A 61 -9.86 -1.87 -24.50
C LEU A 61 -11.35 -1.53 -24.34
N PRO A 62 -12.22 -2.46 -23.86
CA PRO A 62 -13.61 -2.11 -23.60
C PRO A 62 -13.76 -1.14 -22.41
N ILE A 63 -12.83 -1.11 -21.46
CA ILE A 63 -12.85 -0.13 -20.35
C ILE A 63 -12.57 1.28 -20.88
N ALA A 64 -11.66 1.45 -21.83
CA ALA A 64 -11.35 2.73 -22.45
C ALA A 64 -12.57 3.36 -23.16
N ALA A 65 -13.52 2.55 -23.64
CA ALA A 65 -14.78 3.08 -24.16
C ALA A 65 -15.63 3.81 -23.11
N LEU A 66 -15.45 3.51 -21.81
CA LEU A 66 -16.13 4.23 -20.73
C LEU A 66 -15.60 5.66 -20.55
N TYR A 67 -14.36 5.93 -20.99
CA TYR A 67 -13.78 7.27 -20.93
C TYR A 67 -14.45 8.25 -21.90
N TRP A 68 -15.23 7.77 -22.87
CA TRP A 68 -16.08 8.63 -23.70
C TRP A 68 -17.28 9.21 -22.92
N ILE A 69 -17.56 8.70 -21.72
CA ILE A 69 -18.57 9.24 -20.80
C ILE A 69 -17.88 10.12 -19.74
N HIS A 70 -16.83 9.60 -19.11
CA HIS A 70 -16.03 10.29 -18.10
C HIS A 70 -14.61 9.73 -18.08
N ASP A 71 -13.63 10.55 -18.40
CA ASP A 71 -12.22 10.18 -18.61
C ASP A 71 -11.32 10.35 -17.38
N GLY A 72 -11.91 10.59 -16.20
CA GLY A 72 -11.22 10.61 -14.91
C GLY A 72 -11.01 9.22 -14.29
N PRO A 73 -10.02 9.07 -13.38
CA PRO A 73 -9.71 7.79 -12.73
C PRO A 73 -10.83 7.28 -11.82
N GLU A 74 -11.76 8.14 -11.40
CA GLU A 74 -12.96 7.80 -10.66
C GLU A 74 -13.79 6.73 -11.41
N THR A 75 -13.82 6.79 -12.75
CA THR A 75 -14.47 5.78 -13.59
C THR A 75 -13.91 4.39 -13.32
N LEU A 76 -12.60 4.27 -13.17
CA LEU A 76 -11.91 3.01 -12.92
C LEU A 76 -12.18 2.48 -11.50
N LEU A 77 -12.09 3.35 -10.49
CA LEU A 77 -12.32 2.99 -9.08
C LEU A 77 -13.78 2.53 -8.85
N ILE A 78 -14.75 3.23 -9.45
CA ILE A 78 -16.16 2.86 -9.40
C ILE A 78 -16.41 1.55 -10.14
N LEU A 79 -15.85 1.39 -11.35
CA LEU A 79 -15.99 0.15 -12.14
C LEU A 79 -15.48 -1.06 -11.35
N GLN A 80 -14.28 -0.97 -10.77
CA GLN A 80 -13.69 -2.04 -9.97
C GLN A 80 -14.60 -2.42 -8.80
N SER A 81 -15.08 -1.43 -8.05
CA SER A 81 -16.00 -1.66 -6.92
C SER A 81 -17.30 -2.35 -7.35
N ILE A 82 -17.85 -1.98 -8.51
CA ILE A 82 -19.05 -2.62 -9.07
C ILE A 82 -18.76 -4.06 -9.49
N VAL A 83 -17.70 -4.30 -10.24
CA VAL A 83 -17.37 -5.65 -10.75
C VAL A 83 -17.01 -6.59 -9.60
N VAL A 84 -16.28 -6.12 -8.59
CA VAL A 84 -16.03 -6.89 -7.37
C VAL A 84 -17.33 -7.23 -6.67
N ALA A 85 -18.24 -6.27 -6.47
CA ALA A 85 -19.55 -6.54 -5.87
C ALA A 85 -20.37 -7.58 -6.65
N LEU A 86 -20.29 -7.54 -8.00
CA LEU A 86 -20.97 -8.49 -8.88
C LEU A 86 -20.44 -9.93 -8.71
N GLY A 87 -19.25 -10.14 -8.16
CA GLY A 87 -18.70 -11.46 -7.82
C GLY A 87 -19.57 -12.24 -6.81
N ALA A 88 -20.37 -11.55 -6.01
CA ALA A 88 -21.35 -12.17 -5.13
C ALA A 88 -22.44 -12.95 -5.90
N TRP A 89 -22.75 -12.55 -7.14
CA TRP A 89 -23.82 -13.13 -7.96
C TRP A 89 -23.51 -14.54 -8.50
N PRO A 90 -22.38 -14.80 -9.21
CA PRO A 90 -22.06 -16.16 -9.63
C PRO A 90 -21.85 -17.10 -8.44
N LEU A 91 -21.32 -16.58 -7.31
CA LEU A 91 -21.20 -17.37 -6.09
C LEU A 91 -22.57 -17.70 -5.47
N TYR A 92 -23.49 -16.73 -5.42
CA TYR A 92 -24.88 -16.95 -5.01
C TYR A 92 -25.54 -18.01 -5.89
N ALA A 93 -25.40 -17.88 -7.21
CA ALA A 93 -26.00 -18.77 -8.18
C ALA A 93 -25.45 -20.19 -8.06
N LEU A 94 -24.14 -20.35 -7.83
CA LEU A 94 -23.53 -21.63 -7.56
C LEU A 94 -24.02 -22.23 -6.23
N ALA A 95 -24.05 -21.44 -5.16
CA ALA A 95 -24.51 -21.89 -3.86
C ALA A 95 -25.99 -22.29 -3.89
N LEU A 96 -26.84 -21.53 -4.59
CA LEU A 96 -28.24 -21.88 -4.79
C LEU A 96 -28.37 -23.19 -5.59
N TYR A 97 -27.58 -23.34 -6.66
CA TYR A 97 -27.55 -24.55 -7.48
C TYR A 97 -27.11 -25.80 -6.68
N ARG A 98 -26.19 -25.63 -5.72
CA ARG A 98 -25.63 -26.75 -4.92
C ARG A 98 -26.43 -27.05 -3.66
N LEU A 99 -26.94 -26.03 -2.97
CA LEU A 99 -27.50 -26.15 -1.63
C LEU A 99 -29.03 -26.08 -1.63
N ASP A 100 -29.65 -25.60 -2.71
CA ASP A 100 -31.10 -25.41 -2.85
C ASP A 100 -31.73 -24.58 -1.70
N ASN A 101 -30.97 -23.59 -1.21
CA ASN A 101 -31.42 -22.71 -0.12
C ASN A 101 -30.93 -21.28 -0.36
N ARG A 102 -31.88 -20.36 -0.50
CA ARG A 102 -31.61 -18.94 -0.80
C ARG A 102 -30.88 -18.22 0.33
N TRP A 103 -31.14 -18.57 1.58
CA TRP A 103 -30.49 -17.95 2.74
C TRP A 103 -29.06 -18.42 2.91
N LEU A 104 -28.79 -19.71 2.71
CA LEU A 104 -27.42 -20.23 2.71
C LEU A 104 -26.60 -19.66 1.55
N ALA A 105 -27.21 -19.55 0.36
CA ALA A 105 -26.58 -18.91 -0.79
C ALA A 105 -26.27 -17.43 -0.52
N LEU A 106 -27.20 -16.70 0.09
CA LEU A 106 -27.00 -15.30 0.47
C LEU A 106 -25.86 -15.16 1.49
N ALA A 107 -25.83 -16.02 2.51
CA ALA A 107 -24.77 -16.02 3.52
C ALA A 107 -23.38 -16.27 2.89
N LEU A 108 -23.25 -17.19 1.94
CA LEU A 108 -21.98 -17.46 1.25
C LEU A 108 -21.55 -16.30 0.32
N SER A 109 -22.50 -15.60 -0.28
CA SER A 109 -22.22 -14.36 -1.00
C SER A 109 -21.71 -13.26 -0.05
N LEU A 110 -22.24 -13.18 1.17
CA LEU A 110 -21.72 -12.27 2.19
C LEU A 110 -20.32 -12.66 2.65
N VAL A 111 -20.01 -13.96 2.79
CA VAL A 111 -18.64 -14.45 3.10
C VAL A 111 -17.62 -13.93 2.07
N TYR A 112 -17.96 -13.90 0.79
CA TYR A 112 -17.10 -13.32 -0.24
C TYR A 112 -16.90 -11.81 -0.06
N LEU A 113 -18.00 -11.06 0.13
CA LEU A 113 -17.94 -9.60 0.27
C LEU A 113 -17.24 -9.16 1.57
N LEU A 114 -17.29 -9.97 2.64
CA LEU A 114 -16.60 -9.73 3.91
C LEU A 114 -15.15 -10.25 3.90
N ASN A 115 -14.68 -10.86 2.81
CA ASN A 115 -13.35 -11.45 2.79
C ASN A 115 -12.26 -10.35 2.65
N PRO A 116 -11.31 -10.23 3.58
CA PRO A 116 -10.27 -9.20 3.52
C PRO A 116 -9.42 -9.25 2.25
N THR A 117 -9.20 -10.42 1.64
CA THR A 117 -8.39 -10.55 0.42
C THR A 117 -9.01 -9.81 -0.77
N ILE A 118 -10.33 -9.91 -0.99
CA ILE A 118 -10.96 -9.14 -2.07
C ILE A 118 -11.10 -7.67 -1.71
N GLN A 119 -11.28 -7.36 -0.43
CA GLN A 119 -11.35 -5.98 0.03
C GLN A 119 -10.01 -5.26 -0.14
N ALA A 120 -8.89 -5.90 0.19
CA ALA A 120 -7.55 -5.37 -0.06
C ALA A 120 -7.36 -5.03 -1.53
N ALA A 121 -7.73 -5.98 -2.41
CA ALA A 121 -7.60 -5.78 -3.85
C ALA A 121 -8.49 -4.64 -4.39
N ASN A 122 -9.64 -4.41 -3.77
CA ASN A 122 -10.58 -3.35 -4.14
C ASN A 122 -10.26 -1.99 -3.49
N TRP A 123 -9.65 -2.00 -2.30
CA TRP A 123 -9.22 -0.84 -1.52
C TRP A 123 -7.97 -0.18 -2.13
N LEU A 124 -7.06 -1.02 -2.62
CA LEU A 124 -5.97 -0.55 -3.46
C LEU A 124 -6.51 0.11 -4.72
N GLU A 125 -5.58 0.66 -5.49
CA GLU A 125 -5.90 1.37 -6.71
C GLU A 125 -6.49 0.44 -7.78
N PHE A 126 -6.93 1.02 -8.89
CA PHE A 126 -7.50 0.22 -9.97
C PHE A 126 -6.47 -0.78 -10.49
N HIS A 127 -6.86 -2.05 -10.64
CA HIS A 127 -6.05 -3.08 -11.26
C HIS A 127 -6.96 -4.05 -12.05
N PRO A 128 -6.70 -4.29 -13.35
CA PRO A 128 -7.49 -5.24 -14.15
C PRO A 128 -7.60 -6.64 -13.54
N VAL A 129 -6.57 -7.10 -12.85
CA VAL A 129 -6.55 -8.39 -12.14
C VAL A 129 -7.61 -8.49 -11.04
N THR A 130 -8.02 -7.37 -10.42
CA THR A 130 -9.07 -7.32 -9.39
C THR A 130 -10.46 -7.64 -9.96
N LEU A 131 -10.64 -7.56 -11.28
CA LEU A 131 -11.88 -7.97 -11.97
C LEU A 131 -11.94 -9.50 -12.15
N ALA A 132 -10.78 -10.18 -12.20
CA ALA A 132 -10.68 -11.59 -12.50
C ALA A 132 -11.44 -12.52 -11.54
N PRO A 133 -11.49 -12.29 -10.20
CA PRO A 133 -12.25 -13.12 -9.27
C PRO A 133 -13.71 -13.29 -9.66
N THR A 134 -14.40 -12.19 -10.00
CA THR A 134 -15.79 -12.20 -10.44
C THR A 134 -15.96 -13.00 -11.72
N LEU A 135 -15.08 -12.76 -12.71
CA LEU A 135 -15.14 -13.39 -14.02
C LEU A 135 -14.82 -14.89 -13.96
N LEU A 136 -13.85 -15.29 -13.13
CA LEU A 136 -13.48 -16.69 -12.89
C LEU A 136 -14.59 -17.45 -12.16
N MET A 137 -15.21 -16.86 -11.13
CA MET A 137 -16.37 -17.47 -10.47
C MET A 137 -17.55 -17.64 -11.43
N ALA A 138 -17.83 -16.63 -12.27
CA ALA A 138 -18.86 -16.72 -13.31
C ALA A 138 -18.56 -17.80 -14.34
N ALA A 139 -17.32 -17.84 -14.86
CA ALA A 139 -16.87 -18.88 -15.79
C ALA A 139 -17.07 -20.27 -15.17
N PHE A 140 -16.62 -20.48 -13.93
CA PHE A 140 -16.79 -21.76 -13.24
C PHE A 140 -18.27 -22.13 -13.07
N TYR A 141 -19.12 -21.20 -12.63
CA TYR A 141 -20.56 -21.42 -12.50
C TYR A 141 -21.19 -21.89 -13.82
N PHE A 142 -20.89 -21.22 -14.94
CA PHE A 142 -21.41 -21.60 -16.25
C PHE A 142 -20.81 -22.89 -16.80
N LEU A 143 -19.57 -23.21 -16.43
CA LEU A 143 -18.93 -24.48 -16.75
C LEU A 143 -19.67 -25.65 -16.08
N VAL A 144 -19.95 -25.56 -14.79
CA VAL A 144 -20.62 -26.64 -14.04
C VAL A 144 -22.10 -26.76 -14.35
N THR A 145 -22.78 -25.66 -14.69
CA THR A 145 -24.19 -25.66 -15.15
C THR A 145 -24.34 -25.98 -16.64
N ARG A 146 -23.23 -26.30 -17.32
CA ARG A 146 -23.17 -26.71 -18.74
C ARG A 146 -23.67 -25.67 -19.74
N ARG A 147 -23.60 -24.38 -19.40
CA ARG A 147 -23.93 -23.26 -20.29
C ARG A 147 -22.67 -22.76 -21.02
N ASN A 148 -22.23 -23.52 -22.03
CA ASN A 148 -20.91 -23.34 -22.64
C ASN A 148 -20.66 -21.93 -23.22
N GLY A 149 -21.67 -21.31 -23.86
CA GLY A 149 -21.52 -19.97 -24.43
C GLY A 149 -21.14 -18.92 -23.37
N TRP A 150 -21.80 -18.97 -22.22
CA TRP A 150 -21.50 -18.09 -21.09
C TRP A 150 -20.16 -18.44 -20.42
N PHE A 151 -19.83 -19.72 -20.30
CA PHE A 151 -18.49 -20.12 -19.84
C PHE A 151 -17.40 -19.52 -20.73
N ILE A 152 -17.51 -19.65 -22.05
CA ILE A 152 -16.53 -19.10 -23.01
C ILE A 152 -16.46 -17.58 -22.89
N PHE A 153 -17.61 -16.90 -22.83
CA PHE A 153 -17.66 -15.44 -22.67
C PHE A 153 -16.90 -14.97 -21.43
N PHE A 154 -17.21 -15.53 -20.25
CA PHE A 154 -16.53 -15.14 -19.01
C PHE A 154 -15.07 -15.61 -18.94
N ALA A 155 -14.73 -16.74 -19.56
CA ALA A 155 -13.35 -17.20 -19.68
C ALA A 155 -12.51 -16.25 -20.54
N LEU A 156 -13.06 -15.73 -21.65
CA LEU A 156 -12.37 -14.74 -22.49
C LEU A 156 -12.16 -13.42 -21.72
N LEU A 157 -13.18 -12.94 -21.01
CA LEU A 157 -13.04 -11.76 -20.17
C LEU A 157 -11.99 -11.97 -19.07
N ALA A 158 -12.01 -13.10 -18.36
CA ALA A 158 -11.02 -13.41 -17.34
C ALA A 158 -9.60 -13.51 -17.92
N ALA A 159 -9.42 -14.17 -19.08
CA ALA A 159 -8.14 -14.27 -19.77
C ALA A 159 -7.59 -12.89 -20.16
N SER A 160 -8.47 -11.94 -20.50
CA SER A 160 -8.09 -10.58 -20.87
C SER A 160 -7.68 -9.67 -19.70
N CYS A 161 -7.88 -10.12 -18.45
CA CYS A 161 -7.50 -9.33 -17.27
C CYS A 161 -6.00 -9.29 -17.03
N LYS A 162 -5.26 -10.34 -17.42
CA LYS A 162 -3.80 -10.42 -17.25
C LYS A 162 -3.22 -11.64 -17.96
N GLU A 163 -1.93 -11.61 -18.29
CA GLU A 163 -1.21 -12.67 -19.02
C GLU A 163 -1.31 -14.06 -18.37
N GLU A 164 -1.27 -14.16 -17.04
CA GLU A 164 -1.27 -15.42 -16.30
C GLU A 164 -2.68 -16.01 -16.07
N MET A 165 -3.74 -15.26 -16.32
CA MET A 165 -5.12 -15.73 -16.11
C MET A 165 -5.47 -16.93 -16.99
N GLY A 166 -4.80 -17.08 -18.14
CA GLY A 166 -4.94 -18.25 -19.00
C GLY A 166 -4.50 -19.57 -18.33
N LEU A 167 -3.57 -19.52 -17.36
CA LEU A 167 -3.14 -20.69 -16.60
C LEU A 167 -4.21 -21.16 -15.62
N LEU A 168 -4.95 -20.25 -15.00
CA LEU A 168 -6.09 -20.58 -14.12
C LEU A 168 -7.23 -21.22 -14.93
N LEU A 169 -7.51 -20.69 -16.12
CA LEU A 169 -8.49 -21.27 -17.04
C LEU A 169 -8.03 -22.60 -17.63
N PHE A 170 -6.73 -22.80 -17.82
CA PHE A 170 -6.16 -24.09 -18.19
C PHE A 170 -6.47 -25.14 -17.12
N MET A 171 -6.33 -24.80 -15.83
CA MET A 171 -6.75 -25.68 -14.74
C MET A 171 -8.26 -25.96 -14.77
N MET A 172 -9.10 -24.98 -15.10
CA MET A 172 -10.54 -25.23 -15.33
C MET A 172 -10.78 -26.19 -16.52
N GLY A 173 -9.94 -26.14 -17.55
CA GLY A 173 -9.97 -27.07 -18.68
C GLY A 173 -9.59 -28.51 -18.28
N LEU A 174 -8.60 -28.67 -17.40
CA LEU A 174 -8.28 -29.96 -16.77
C LEU A 174 -9.47 -30.48 -15.95
N TYR A 175 -10.07 -29.62 -15.14
CA TYR A 175 -11.27 -29.94 -14.36
C TYR A 175 -12.44 -30.36 -15.27
N ALA A 176 -12.69 -29.63 -16.34
CA ALA A 176 -13.71 -29.96 -17.34
C ALA A 176 -13.45 -31.34 -17.97
N THR A 177 -12.20 -31.66 -18.27
CA THR A 177 -11.79 -32.92 -18.89
C THR A 177 -11.94 -34.10 -17.95
N PHE A 178 -11.31 -34.03 -16.77
CA PHE A 178 -11.13 -35.17 -15.88
C PHE A 178 -12.26 -35.32 -14.84
N VAL A 179 -12.76 -34.20 -14.32
CA VAL A 179 -13.80 -34.19 -13.28
C VAL A 179 -15.19 -34.14 -13.91
N LEU A 180 -15.45 -33.18 -14.80
CA LEU A 180 -16.77 -33.06 -15.46
C LEU A 180 -16.96 -34.03 -16.64
N ARG A 181 -15.90 -34.76 -17.04
CA ARG A 181 -15.91 -35.71 -18.16
C ARG A 181 -16.36 -35.08 -19.48
N ARG A 182 -15.88 -33.86 -19.76
CA ARG A 182 -16.14 -33.07 -20.98
C ARG A 182 -14.85 -32.82 -21.77
N PRO A 183 -14.18 -33.87 -22.29
CA PRO A 183 -12.82 -33.77 -22.82
C PRO A 183 -12.69 -32.84 -24.02
N ARG A 184 -13.72 -32.72 -24.86
CA ARG A 184 -13.69 -31.78 -26.01
C ARG A 184 -13.63 -30.32 -25.55
N LEU A 185 -14.52 -29.92 -24.63
CA LEU A 185 -14.55 -28.55 -24.11
C LEU A 185 -13.27 -28.26 -23.30
N GLY A 186 -12.88 -29.20 -22.43
CA GLY A 186 -11.69 -29.06 -21.60
C GLY A 186 -10.40 -29.00 -22.42
N GLY A 187 -10.24 -29.84 -23.43
CA GLY A 187 -9.09 -29.83 -24.33
C GLY A 187 -8.95 -28.53 -25.11
N TRP A 188 -10.04 -27.99 -25.67
CA TRP A 188 -10.01 -26.68 -26.33
C TRP A 188 -9.72 -25.54 -25.35
N THR A 189 -10.29 -25.59 -24.14
CA THR A 189 -10.00 -24.60 -23.09
C THR A 189 -8.51 -24.60 -22.77
N MET A 190 -7.94 -25.78 -22.48
CA MET A 190 -6.52 -25.94 -22.17
C MET A 190 -5.63 -25.42 -23.30
N LEU A 191 -5.91 -25.81 -24.54
CA LEU A 191 -5.11 -25.39 -25.69
C LEU A 191 -5.14 -23.87 -25.83
N LEU A 192 -6.33 -23.27 -25.91
CA LEU A 192 -6.47 -21.84 -26.19
C LEU A 192 -5.92 -20.96 -25.06
N THR A 193 -6.14 -21.34 -23.80
CA THR A 193 -5.73 -20.50 -22.67
C THR A 193 -4.25 -20.65 -22.33
N LEU A 194 -3.66 -21.84 -22.54
CA LEU A 194 -2.21 -22.00 -22.48
C LEU A 194 -1.52 -21.25 -23.63
N SER A 195 -2.05 -21.35 -24.85
CA SER A 195 -1.55 -20.58 -26.00
C SER A 195 -1.64 -19.08 -25.74
N TRP A 196 -2.73 -18.59 -25.13
CA TRP A 196 -2.86 -17.19 -24.73
C TRP A 196 -1.76 -16.76 -23.76
N SER A 197 -1.57 -17.44 -22.63
CA SER A 197 -0.56 -17.05 -21.64
C SER A 197 0.86 -17.12 -22.21
N LEU A 198 1.18 -18.16 -23.01
CA LEU A 198 2.47 -18.26 -23.68
C LEU A 198 2.67 -17.15 -24.70
N PHE A 199 1.64 -16.82 -25.50
CA PHE A 199 1.72 -15.74 -26.48
C PHE A 199 1.84 -14.36 -25.83
N ALA A 200 1.12 -14.11 -24.73
CA ALA A 200 1.21 -12.86 -23.98
C ALA A 200 2.63 -12.66 -23.42
N VAL A 201 3.20 -13.67 -22.77
CA VAL A 201 4.52 -13.56 -22.12
C VAL A 201 5.68 -13.64 -23.12
N LEU A 202 5.68 -14.63 -24.03
CA LEU A 202 6.80 -14.89 -24.93
C LEU A 202 6.70 -14.13 -26.26
N GLY A 203 5.51 -13.66 -26.62
CA GLY A 203 5.25 -12.92 -27.85
C GLY A 203 5.09 -11.43 -27.60
N ILE A 204 4.01 -11.04 -26.93
CA ILE A 204 3.62 -9.63 -26.75
C ILE A 204 4.63 -8.89 -25.88
N GLN A 205 4.89 -9.33 -24.65
CA GLN A 205 5.86 -8.66 -23.76
C GLN A 205 7.27 -8.65 -24.37
N ASN A 206 7.69 -9.75 -25.01
CA ASN A 206 8.99 -9.80 -25.68
C ASN A 206 9.11 -8.76 -26.82
N HIS A 207 8.02 -8.49 -27.55
CA HIS A 207 7.99 -7.46 -28.59
C HIS A 207 8.16 -6.05 -28.02
N PHE A 208 7.55 -5.76 -26.86
CA PHE A 208 7.52 -4.41 -26.27
C PHE A 208 8.64 -4.12 -25.26
N ALA A 209 9.19 -5.14 -24.58
CA ALA A 209 10.15 -4.98 -23.47
C ALA A 209 11.41 -5.85 -23.61
N ALA A 210 11.61 -6.54 -24.74
CA ALA A 210 12.66 -7.54 -24.94
C ALA A 210 12.67 -8.67 -23.87
N GLY A 211 11.53 -8.90 -23.21
CA GLY A 211 11.34 -9.92 -22.19
C GLY A 211 10.16 -9.59 -21.28
N ASN A 212 10.01 -10.34 -20.19
CA ASN A 212 9.09 -10.03 -19.11
C ASN A 212 9.88 -9.49 -17.93
N ILE A 213 9.52 -8.28 -17.49
CA ILE A 213 10.23 -7.51 -16.45
C ILE A 213 10.18 -8.14 -15.05
N HIS A 214 9.32 -9.14 -14.83
CA HIS A 214 9.14 -9.81 -13.55
C HIS A 214 9.95 -11.11 -13.41
N TRP A 215 10.64 -11.56 -14.47
CA TRP A 215 11.47 -12.77 -14.38
C TRP A 215 12.57 -12.70 -13.30
N GLY A 216 13.03 -11.48 -12.97
CA GLY A 216 14.03 -11.24 -11.92
C GLY A 216 13.63 -11.77 -10.55
N ARG A 217 12.31 -11.85 -10.26
CA ARG A 217 11.78 -12.42 -9.00
C ARG A 217 12.09 -13.92 -8.83
N TYR A 218 12.56 -14.58 -9.88
CA TYR A 218 12.81 -16.03 -9.89
C TYR A 218 14.25 -16.38 -10.27
N ASP A 219 15.19 -15.43 -10.24
CA ASP A 219 16.54 -15.64 -10.76
C ASP A 219 17.33 -16.72 -9.99
N TYR A 220 16.98 -16.96 -8.72
CA TYR A 220 17.52 -18.06 -7.92
C TYR A 220 17.20 -19.46 -8.51
N LEU A 221 16.18 -19.58 -9.37
CA LEU A 221 15.82 -20.83 -10.06
C LEU A 221 16.57 -21.02 -11.39
N GLY A 222 17.33 -20.02 -11.85
CA GLY A 222 18.18 -20.12 -13.04
C GLY A 222 18.02 -18.95 -14.02
N ALA A 223 18.94 -18.85 -14.98
CA ALA A 223 19.05 -17.68 -15.85
C ALA A 223 17.95 -17.57 -16.92
N THR A 224 17.41 -18.70 -17.42
CA THR A 224 16.42 -18.69 -18.51
C THR A 224 15.05 -19.18 -18.03
N PRO A 225 13.93 -18.80 -18.69
CA PRO A 225 12.59 -19.27 -18.33
C PRO A 225 12.50 -20.80 -18.26
N LEU A 226 13.13 -21.51 -19.21
CA LEU A 226 13.15 -22.98 -19.19
C LEU A 226 13.96 -23.52 -18.01
N ALA A 227 15.12 -22.94 -17.71
CA ALA A 227 15.93 -23.35 -16.55
C ALA A 227 15.16 -23.17 -15.24
N LYS A 228 14.45 -22.04 -15.08
CA LYS A 228 13.59 -21.76 -13.92
C LYS A 228 12.52 -22.84 -13.72
N VAL A 229 11.83 -23.24 -14.80
CA VAL A 229 10.83 -24.31 -14.75
C VAL A 229 11.47 -25.67 -14.44
N MET A 230 12.61 -25.99 -15.06
CA MET A 230 13.31 -27.26 -14.80
C MET A 230 13.82 -27.37 -13.36
N ALA A 231 14.26 -26.25 -12.77
CA ALA A 231 14.72 -26.20 -11.39
C ALA A 231 13.65 -26.59 -10.37
N LEU A 232 12.36 -26.40 -10.68
CA LEU A 232 11.28 -26.87 -9.82
C LEU A 232 11.33 -28.39 -9.58
N PHE A 233 11.89 -29.13 -10.53
CA PHE A 233 12.00 -30.60 -10.47
C PHE A 233 13.42 -31.06 -10.14
N THR A 234 14.44 -30.34 -10.61
CA THR A 234 15.84 -30.75 -10.42
C THR A 234 16.45 -30.21 -9.12
N GLN A 235 15.88 -29.16 -8.53
CA GLN A 235 16.38 -28.49 -7.32
C GLN A 235 15.29 -28.30 -6.25
N PRO A 236 14.62 -29.38 -5.79
CA PRO A 236 13.51 -29.28 -4.84
C PRO A 236 13.91 -28.67 -3.48
N GLY A 237 15.19 -28.75 -3.10
CA GLY A 237 15.71 -28.11 -1.89
C GLY A 237 15.61 -26.58 -1.94
N LEU A 238 15.89 -25.96 -3.09
CA LEU A 238 15.75 -24.52 -3.27
C LEU A 238 14.28 -24.08 -3.23
N VAL A 239 13.40 -24.86 -3.85
CA VAL A 239 11.96 -24.61 -3.80
C VAL A 239 11.47 -24.65 -2.37
N TRP A 240 11.87 -25.66 -1.59
CA TRP A 240 11.48 -25.77 -0.18
C TRP A 240 11.99 -24.59 0.66
N GLN A 241 13.24 -24.18 0.45
CA GLN A 241 13.81 -23.00 1.11
C GLN A 241 13.01 -21.73 0.80
N GLN A 242 12.60 -21.54 -0.47
CA GLN A 242 11.77 -20.39 -0.84
C GLN A 242 10.38 -20.46 -0.20
N LEU A 243 9.75 -21.62 -0.16
CA LEU A 243 8.44 -21.76 0.49
C LEU A 243 8.51 -21.46 2.00
N GLN A 244 9.66 -21.72 2.64
CA GLN A 244 9.91 -21.35 4.02
C GLN A 244 10.15 -19.84 4.18
N SER A 245 10.96 -19.22 3.32
CA SER A 245 11.19 -17.76 3.36
C SER A 245 9.92 -16.97 3.08
N ALA A 246 9.04 -17.50 2.23
CA ALA A 246 7.75 -16.92 1.87
C ALA A 246 6.64 -17.15 2.92
N ASP A 247 6.92 -17.85 4.04
CA ASP A 247 5.92 -18.29 5.01
C ASP A 247 4.67 -18.91 4.34
N ALA A 248 4.90 -19.91 3.46
CA ALA A 248 3.82 -20.56 2.72
C ALA A 248 2.72 -21.13 3.65
N GLY A 249 3.09 -21.55 4.86
CA GLY A 249 2.16 -22.00 5.89
C GLY A 249 1.21 -20.89 6.35
N GLY A 250 1.74 -19.74 6.76
CA GLY A 250 0.95 -18.57 7.14
C GLY A 250 0.17 -17.98 5.96
N TYR A 251 0.71 -18.02 4.75
CA TYR A 251 0.00 -17.62 3.53
C TYR A 251 -1.27 -18.46 3.29
N LEU A 252 -1.14 -19.80 3.31
CA LEU A 252 -2.28 -20.71 3.14
C LEU A 252 -3.28 -20.62 4.29
N PHE A 253 -2.79 -20.44 5.53
CA PHE A 253 -3.65 -20.20 6.68
C PHE A 253 -4.52 -18.95 6.47
N ARG A 254 -3.92 -17.83 6.07
CA ARG A 254 -4.64 -16.57 5.77
C ARG A 254 -5.64 -16.72 4.62
N LEU A 255 -5.35 -17.52 3.60
CA LEU A 255 -6.34 -17.78 2.55
C LEU A 255 -7.55 -18.60 3.02
N LEU A 256 -7.36 -19.59 3.89
CA LEU A 256 -8.37 -20.59 4.23
C LEU A 256 -9.14 -20.27 5.52
N TRP A 257 -8.53 -19.55 6.45
CA TRP A 257 -9.14 -19.18 7.74
C TRP A 257 -10.43 -18.35 7.59
N PRO A 258 -10.53 -17.35 6.68
CA PRO A 258 -11.77 -16.57 6.51
C PRO A 258 -12.98 -17.40 6.11
N VAL A 259 -12.79 -18.62 5.59
CA VAL A 259 -13.87 -19.56 5.27
C VAL A 259 -13.94 -20.73 6.25
N GLY A 260 -13.30 -20.59 7.42
CA GLY A 260 -13.25 -21.60 8.48
C GLY A 260 -12.65 -22.94 8.02
N PHE A 261 -11.70 -22.91 7.08
CA PHE A 261 -11.11 -24.08 6.42
C PHE A 261 -12.07 -24.98 5.66
N VAL A 262 -13.34 -24.57 5.47
CA VAL A 262 -14.37 -25.37 4.79
C VAL A 262 -13.99 -25.67 3.33
N ALA A 263 -13.22 -24.79 2.70
CA ALA A 263 -12.69 -24.99 1.35
C ALA A 263 -11.85 -26.29 1.18
N LEU A 264 -11.23 -26.80 2.26
CA LEU A 264 -10.46 -28.06 2.22
C LEU A 264 -11.30 -29.29 1.88
N LEU A 265 -12.64 -29.18 1.97
CA LEU A 265 -13.57 -30.25 1.61
C LEU A 265 -13.75 -30.43 0.10
N ALA A 266 -13.20 -29.53 -0.72
CA ALA A 266 -13.16 -29.63 -2.17
C ALA A 266 -11.75 -29.33 -2.73
N PRO A 267 -10.75 -30.15 -2.41
CA PRO A 267 -9.36 -29.89 -2.74
C PRO A 267 -9.11 -29.80 -4.25
N GLU A 268 -9.87 -30.49 -5.09
CA GLU A 268 -9.74 -30.40 -6.54
C GLU A 268 -10.16 -29.02 -7.11
N ILE A 269 -10.95 -28.25 -6.36
CA ILE A 269 -11.28 -26.88 -6.72
C ILE A 269 -10.16 -25.94 -6.26
N LEU A 270 -9.57 -26.19 -5.09
CA LEU A 270 -8.39 -25.45 -4.63
C LEU A 270 -7.19 -25.62 -5.58
N LEU A 271 -7.01 -26.82 -6.16
CA LEU A 271 -5.97 -27.08 -7.16
C LEU A 271 -6.07 -26.15 -8.39
N LEU A 272 -7.24 -25.57 -8.67
CA LEU A 272 -7.40 -24.63 -9.77
C LEU A 272 -6.61 -23.33 -9.56
N ALA A 273 -6.33 -22.96 -8.31
CA ALA A 273 -5.53 -21.80 -7.95
C ALA A 273 -4.02 -22.05 -8.01
N LEU A 274 -3.58 -23.30 -8.26
CA LEU A 274 -2.17 -23.70 -8.16
C LEU A 274 -1.22 -22.80 -8.97
N PRO A 275 -1.53 -22.37 -10.22
CA PRO A 275 -0.65 -21.48 -10.96
C PRO A 275 -0.38 -20.15 -10.25
N SER A 276 -1.43 -19.44 -9.79
CA SER A 276 -1.25 -18.16 -9.07
C SER A 276 -0.62 -18.36 -7.70
N LEU A 277 -0.93 -19.46 -7.01
CA LEU A 277 -0.27 -19.81 -5.76
C LEU A 277 1.24 -20.02 -5.95
N ALA A 278 1.64 -20.72 -7.02
CA ALA A 278 3.03 -20.94 -7.36
C ALA A 278 3.73 -19.64 -7.77
N ILE A 279 3.08 -18.79 -8.59
CA ILE A 279 3.61 -17.47 -8.96
C ILE A 279 3.92 -16.65 -7.70
N ASN A 280 2.99 -16.58 -6.76
CA ASN A 280 3.16 -15.78 -5.55
C ASN A 280 4.22 -16.36 -4.63
N LEU A 281 4.12 -17.64 -4.25
CA LEU A 281 4.99 -18.25 -3.23
C LEU A 281 6.42 -18.56 -3.71
N LEU A 282 6.65 -18.64 -5.02
CA LEU A 282 7.99 -18.84 -5.58
C LEU A 282 8.68 -17.52 -5.92
N ALA A 283 8.01 -16.38 -5.79
CA ALA A 283 8.63 -15.09 -6.06
C ALA A 283 9.56 -14.72 -4.89
N ASP A 284 10.80 -14.37 -5.20
CA ASP A 284 11.68 -13.67 -4.26
C ASP A 284 11.30 -12.18 -4.23
N PHE A 285 10.07 -11.93 -3.77
CA PHE A 285 9.48 -10.61 -3.72
C PHE A 285 8.44 -10.57 -2.59
N PRO A 286 8.82 -10.15 -1.37
CA PRO A 286 7.96 -10.20 -0.19
C PRO A 286 6.53 -9.66 -0.38
N PRO A 287 6.29 -8.57 -1.15
CA PRO A 287 4.92 -8.10 -1.39
C PRO A 287 3.98 -9.15 -1.99
N MET A 288 4.48 -10.12 -2.77
CA MET A 288 3.65 -11.21 -3.33
C MET A 288 3.18 -12.23 -2.30
N HIS A 289 3.71 -12.19 -1.07
CA HIS A 289 3.33 -13.07 0.05
C HIS A 289 2.28 -12.43 0.97
N GLU A 290 1.81 -11.22 0.64
CA GLU A 290 0.77 -10.55 1.38
C GLU A 290 -0.64 -10.93 0.91
N VAL A 291 -1.51 -11.35 1.84
CA VAL A 291 -2.85 -11.89 1.53
C VAL A 291 -3.97 -10.88 1.79
N TYR A 292 -3.80 -9.96 2.74
CA TYR A 292 -4.84 -9.03 3.20
C TYR A 292 -4.49 -7.56 3.00
N THR A 293 -3.31 -7.26 2.45
CA THR A 293 -2.83 -5.88 2.24
C THR A 293 -2.55 -5.56 0.79
N LEU A 294 -2.31 -6.57 -0.06
CA LEU A 294 -1.94 -6.39 -1.47
C LEU A 294 -2.83 -7.17 -2.45
N ILE A 295 -2.77 -6.78 -3.73
CA ILE A 295 -3.62 -7.34 -4.80
C ILE A 295 -3.30 -8.79 -5.18
N TYR A 296 -2.13 -9.32 -4.82
CA TYR A 296 -1.57 -10.53 -5.43
C TYR A 296 -2.37 -11.81 -5.13
N ALA A 297 -3.05 -11.87 -3.99
CA ALA A 297 -3.88 -13.01 -3.62
C ALA A 297 -5.27 -13.01 -4.29
N ALA A 298 -5.67 -11.93 -4.96
CA ALA A 298 -7.00 -11.81 -5.57
C ALA A 298 -7.34 -12.96 -6.55
N PRO A 299 -6.45 -13.38 -7.48
CA PRO A 299 -6.74 -14.48 -8.41
C PRO A 299 -6.91 -15.85 -7.76
N ILE A 300 -6.43 -16.03 -6.52
CA ILE A 300 -6.51 -17.29 -5.76
C ILE A 300 -7.87 -17.41 -5.04
N LEU A 301 -8.34 -16.31 -4.47
CA LEU A 301 -9.59 -16.24 -3.72
C LEU A 301 -10.83 -16.85 -4.41
N PRO A 302 -11.12 -16.65 -5.71
CA PRO A 302 -12.31 -17.24 -6.33
C PRO A 302 -12.36 -18.76 -6.12
N PHE A 303 -11.23 -19.46 -6.19
CA PHE A 303 -11.19 -20.91 -6.00
C PHE A 303 -11.36 -21.32 -4.55
N VAL A 304 -10.92 -20.52 -3.58
CA VAL A 304 -11.24 -20.73 -2.16
C VAL A 304 -12.75 -20.61 -1.92
N MET A 305 -13.39 -19.60 -2.52
CA MET A 305 -14.84 -19.40 -2.41
C MET A 305 -15.63 -20.52 -3.10
N LEU A 306 -15.25 -20.89 -4.32
CA LEU A 306 -15.86 -21.99 -5.06
C LEU A 306 -15.69 -23.34 -4.32
N ALA A 307 -14.50 -23.61 -3.78
CA ALA A 307 -14.22 -24.80 -3.00
C ALA A 307 -15.06 -24.85 -1.71
N THR A 308 -15.26 -23.71 -1.05
CA THR A 308 -16.16 -23.61 0.11
C THR A 308 -17.58 -24.05 -0.24
N VAL A 309 -18.16 -23.50 -1.32
CA VAL A 309 -19.52 -23.86 -1.75
C VAL A 309 -19.64 -25.34 -2.11
N GLU A 310 -18.70 -25.84 -2.92
CA GLU A 310 -18.67 -27.25 -3.34
C GLU A 310 -18.46 -28.20 -2.15
N GLY A 311 -17.58 -27.83 -1.21
CA GLY A 311 -17.28 -28.57 0.01
C GLY A 311 -18.49 -28.73 0.92
N ILE A 312 -19.22 -27.64 1.15
CA ILE A 312 -20.47 -27.65 1.93
C ILE A 312 -21.51 -28.56 1.28
N GLY A 313 -21.68 -28.46 -0.05
CA GLY A 313 -22.60 -29.30 -0.81
C GLY A 313 -22.28 -30.81 -0.70
N ARG A 314 -20.99 -31.17 -0.63
CA ARG A 314 -20.54 -32.56 -0.50
C ARG A 314 -20.79 -33.16 0.86
N VAL A 315 -20.44 -32.46 1.94
CA VAL A 315 -20.62 -33.00 3.29
C VAL A 315 -22.10 -33.25 3.58
N ALA A 316 -22.98 -32.37 3.09
CA ALA A 316 -24.42 -32.58 3.12
C ALA A 316 -24.90 -33.83 2.35
N GLY A 317 -24.20 -34.21 1.27
CA GLY A 317 -24.43 -35.44 0.50
C GLY A 317 -23.78 -36.71 1.10
N CYS A 318 -22.68 -36.58 1.83
CA CYS A 318 -21.95 -37.68 2.47
C CYS A 318 -22.51 -38.04 3.85
N CYS A 319 -23.00 -37.07 4.64
CA CYS A 319 -23.81 -37.35 5.84
C CYS A 319 -25.14 -38.06 5.51
N THR A 320 -25.46 -38.25 4.23
CA THR A 320 -26.61 -39.00 3.72
C THR A 320 -26.22 -40.23 2.88
N SER A 321 -24.93 -40.45 2.59
CA SER A 321 -24.43 -41.55 1.75
C SER A 321 -23.07 -42.03 2.27
N ALA A 322 -22.98 -43.30 2.68
CA ALA A 322 -21.71 -43.97 2.98
C ALA A 322 -20.87 -44.19 1.71
N ALA A 323 -20.40 -43.10 1.09
CA ALA A 323 -19.65 -43.11 -0.16
C ALA A 323 -18.48 -42.11 -0.09
N PHE A 324 -17.60 -42.30 0.88
CA PHE A 324 -16.22 -41.82 0.76
C PHE A 324 -15.44 -42.82 -0.10
N VAL A 325 -14.75 -42.33 -1.13
CA VAL A 325 -14.15 -43.12 -2.23
C VAL A 325 -12.95 -44.01 -1.79
N GLY A 326 -12.59 -44.05 -0.51
CA GLY A 326 -11.49 -44.89 0.00
C GLY A 326 -11.86 -46.16 0.76
N ALA A 327 -13.12 -46.37 1.17
CA ALA A 327 -13.47 -47.39 2.16
C ALA A 327 -14.51 -48.43 1.68
N ARG A 328 -14.60 -48.67 0.37
CA ARG A 328 -15.61 -49.58 -0.21
C ARG A 328 -15.29 -51.07 -0.03
N TYR A 329 -14.12 -51.42 0.53
CA TYR A 329 -13.67 -52.81 0.67
C TYR A 329 -13.67 -53.39 2.09
N LEU A 330 -13.97 -52.63 3.14
CA LEU A 330 -13.79 -53.10 4.53
C LEU A 330 -14.97 -52.93 5.49
N MET A 331 -16.17 -52.53 5.03
CA MET A 331 -17.33 -52.45 5.92
C MET A 331 -18.55 -53.26 5.42
N PRO A 332 -19.17 -54.07 6.29
CA PRO A 332 -20.36 -54.83 5.93
C PRO A 332 -21.56 -53.90 5.73
N ARG A 333 -22.28 -54.14 4.64
CA ARG A 333 -23.59 -53.56 4.31
C ARG A 333 -24.60 -53.92 5.39
N ARG A 334 -24.87 -53.01 6.33
CA ARG A 334 -26.18 -52.83 6.99
C ARG A 334 -26.11 -51.69 8.01
N MET A 335 -26.46 -50.48 7.56
CA MET A 335 -27.05 -49.49 8.45
C MET A 335 -28.16 -48.79 7.67
N HIS A 336 -29.37 -49.27 7.89
CA HIS A 336 -30.60 -48.63 7.46
C HIS A 336 -30.82 -47.42 8.39
N GLN A 337 -30.05 -46.35 8.20
CA GLN A 337 -30.35 -45.07 8.85
C GLN A 337 -31.67 -44.55 8.29
N SER A 338 -32.64 -44.32 9.17
CA SER A 338 -33.99 -43.91 8.83
C SER A 338 -34.00 -42.63 7.98
N ASN A 339 -34.85 -42.58 6.96
CA ASN A 339 -35.05 -41.37 6.12
C ASN A 339 -35.37 -40.12 6.95
N GLN A 340 -35.95 -40.28 8.14
CA GLN A 340 -36.30 -39.19 9.05
C GLN A 340 -35.09 -38.46 9.63
N MET A 341 -34.02 -39.18 10.00
CA MET A 341 -32.79 -38.57 10.53
C MET A 341 -32.06 -37.74 9.46
N ARG A 342 -32.18 -38.14 8.18
CA ARG A 342 -31.58 -37.45 7.03
C ARG A 342 -32.21 -36.08 6.76
N HIS A 343 -33.51 -35.95 6.98
CA HIS A 343 -34.22 -34.66 6.84
C HIS A 343 -33.81 -33.64 7.90
N ILE A 344 -33.30 -34.09 9.06
CA ILE A 344 -32.89 -33.23 10.16
C ILE A 344 -31.39 -32.92 10.11
N LEU A 345 -30.53 -33.93 9.91
CA LEU A 345 -29.07 -33.72 9.98
C LEU A 345 -28.54 -32.88 8.81
N ARG A 346 -29.06 -33.07 7.59
CA ARG A 346 -28.60 -32.32 6.41
C ARG A 346 -28.73 -30.79 6.55
N PRO A 347 -29.91 -30.22 6.87
CA PRO A 347 -30.03 -28.77 7.02
C PRO A 347 -29.19 -28.24 8.17
N VAL A 348 -29.07 -28.99 9.28
CA VAL A 348 -28.23 -28.60 10.43
C VAL A 348 -26.75 -28.56 10.04
N THR A 349 -26.23 -29.58 9.35
CA THR A 349 -24.83 -29.59 8.89
C THR A 349 -24.55 -28.47 7.89
N LEU A 350 -25.48 -28.22 6.96
CA LEU A 350 -25.37 -27.10 6.02
C LEU A 350 -25.33 -25.76 6.74
N GLN A 351 -26.24 -25.54 7.68
CA GLN A 351 -26.30 -24.32 8.49
C GLN A 351 -25.03 -24.16 9.33
N LEU A 352 -24.53 -25.24 9.95
CA LEU A 352 -23.31 -25.19 10.74
C LEU A 352 -22.08 -24.83 9.90
N LEU A 353 -21.88 -25.45 8.74
CA LEU A 353 -20.72 -25.15 7.89
C LEU A 353 -20.77 -23.73 7.32
N VAL A 354 -21.96 -23.28 6.89
CA VAL A 354 -22.17 -21.89 6.46
C VAL A 354 -21.96 -20.93 7.62
N PHE A 355 -22.43 -21.26 8.82
CA PHE A 355 -22.20 -20.46 10.02
C PHE A 355 -20.71 -20.36 10.36
N VAL A 356 -19.96 -21.47 10.30
CA VAL A 356 -18.51 -21.48 10.48
C VAL A 356 -17.81 -20.57 9.47
N ALA A 357 -18.17 -20.67 8.18
CA ALA A 357 -17.61 -19.79 7.16
C ALA A 357 -17.97 -18.31 7.38
N LEU A 358 -19.21 -18.03 7.81
CA LEU A 358 -19.67 -16.67 8.09
C LEU A 358 -18.98 -16.06 9.32
N VAL A 359 -18.82 -16.84 10.39
CA VAL A 359 -18.08 -16.42 11.58
C VAL A 359 -16.60 -16.19 11.25
N GLY A 360 -15.98 -17.08 10.47
CA GLY A 360 -14.61 -16.90 9.98
C GLY A 360 -14.45 -15.60 9.19
N ALA A 361 -15.37 -15.33 8.25
CA ALA A 361 -15.33 -14.12 7.44
C ALA A 361 -15.57 -12.85 8.27
N PHE A 362 -16.48 -12.90 9.25
CA PHE A 362 -16.73 -11.78 10.14
C PHE A 362 -15.53 -11.46 11.04
N ILE A 363 -14.88 -12.48 11.60
CA ILE A 363 -13.65 -12.30 12.41
C ILE A 363 -12.53 -11.75 11.52
N ALA A 364 -12.34 -12.31 10.32
CA ALA A 364 -11.35 -11.84 9.38
C ALA A 364 -11.62 -10.38 8.95
N GLN A 365 -12.87 -10.03 8.67
CA GLN A 365 -13.31 -8.65 8.40
C GLN A 365 -12.96 -7.72 9.56
N TRP A 366 -13.29 -8.12 10.78
CA TRP A 366 -13.04 -7.31 11.96
C TRP A 366 -11.54 -7.08 12.19
N GLN A 367 -10.70 -8.08 11.91
CA GLN A 367 -9.25 -7.99 12.13
C GLN A 367 -8.48 -7.34 10.98
N HIS A 368 -8.91 -7.52 9.72
CA HIS A 368 -8.10 -7.16 8.54
C HIS A 368 -8.94 -6.55 7.40
N GLY A 369 -10.24 -6.32 7.61
CA GLY A 369 -11.11 -5.76 6.59
C GLY A 369 -10.99 -4.24 6.46
N TYR A 370 -11.46 -3.72 5.33
CA TYR A 370 -11.36 -2.30 4.93
C TYR A 370 -12.70 -1.56 4.99
N LEU A 371 -13.78 -2.24 5.37
CA LEU A 371 -15.06 -1.57 5.66
C LEU A 371 -15.01 -0.95 7.06
N PRO A 372 -15.83 0.08 7.35
CA PRO A 372 -15.88 0.70 8.67
C PRO A 372 -15.97 -0.31 9.82
N GLY A 373 -15.04 -0.21 10.77
CA GLY A 373 -14.91 -1.12 11.91
C GLY A 373 -14.05 -2.37 11.66
N GLY A 374 -13.48 -2.54 10.46
CA GLY A 374 -12.42 -3.52 10.19
C GLY A 374 -11.04 -3.02 10.57
N GLY A 375 -10.09 -3.92 10.81
CA GLY A 375 -8.77 -3.57 11.32
C GLY A 375 -7.85 -2.83 10.35
N ASN A 376 -8.11 -2.91 9.04
CA ASN A 376 -7.40 -2.14 8.01
C ASN A 376 -8.25 -0.97 7.50
N TYR A 377 -9.30 -0.59 8.21
CA TYR A 377 -10.13 0.55 7.84
C TYR A 377 -9.38 1.85 8.11
N GLU A 378 -9.14 2.60 7.04
CA GLU A 378 -8.58 3.95 7.12
C GLU A 378 -9.63 4.97 6.66
N HIS A 379 -9.72 6.07 7.41
CA HIS A 379 -10.64 7.15 7.10
C HIS A 379 -9.86 8.38 6.62
N TYR A 380 -9.83 8.56 5.30
CA TYR A 380 -9.22 9.75 4.68
C TYR A 380 -10.17 10.95 4.69
N THR A 381 -9.62 12.12 4.97
CA THR A 381 -10.30 13.40 4.85
C THR A 381 -9.54 14.33 3.93
N VAL A 382 -10.25 14.96 2.99
CA VAL A 382 -9.66 16.00 2.15
C VAL A 382 -9.35 17.23 3.02
N SER A 383 -8.06 17.45 3.24
CA SER A 383 -7.50 18.56 4.01
C SER A 383 -7.60 19.89 3.25
N ASP A 384 -7.28 20.99 3.92
CA ASP A 384 -7.20 22.30 3.24
C ASP A 384 -6.00 22.37 2.30
N HIS A 385 -4.93 21.62 2.57
CA HIS A 385 -3.77 21.48 1.68
C HIS A 385 -4.19 20.82 0.35
N ASP A 386 -4.88 19.68 0.41
CA ASP A 386 -5.39 18.97 -0.78
C ASP A 386 -6.29 19.84 -1.66
N ARG A 387 -7.12 20.69 -1.04
CA ARG A 387 -8.01 21.62 -1.78
C ARG A 387 -7.24 22.69 -2.54
N ARG A 388 -6.07 23.11 -2.04
CA ARG A 388 -5.22 24.11 -2.72
C ARG A 388 -4.52 23.52 -3.93
N ALA A 389 -4.16 22.23 -3.89
CA ALA A 389 -3.64 21.51 -5.06
C ALA A 389 -4.59 21.62 -6.26
N ALA A 390 -5.90 21.45 -6.04
CA ALA A 390 -6.91 21.53 -7.09
C ALA A 390 -6.92 22.91 -7.82
N ALA A 391 -6.71 24.00 -7.08
CA ALA A 391 -6.65 25.35 -7.65
C ALA A 391 -5.39 25.55 -8.52
N ILE A 392 -4.28 24.89 -8.19
CA ILE A 392 -3.06 24.90 -9.00
C ILE A 392 -3.22 24.00 -10.23
N MET A 393 -3.78 22.80 -10.07
CA MET A 393 -4.00 21.87 -11.18
C MET A 393 -4.92 22.46 -12.27
N ALA A 394 -5.93 23.24 -11.89
CA ALA A 394 -6.82 23.93 -12.82
C ALA A 394 -6.10 24.93 -13.75
N GLN A 395 -4.86 25.32 -13.42
CA GLN A 395 -4.07 26.21 -14.26
C GLN A 395 -3.30 25.44 -15.34
N ILE A 396 -3.09 24.12 -15.19
CA ILE A 396 -2.32 23.30 -16.12
C ILE A 396 -3.06 23.18 -17.46
N PRO A 397 -2.43 23.54 -18.60
CA PRO A 397 -3.04 23.38 -19.91
C PRO A 397 -3.38 21.91 -20.19
N ALA A 398 -4.50 21.66 -20.89
CA ALA A 398 -4.96 20.30 -21.16
C ALA A 398 -4.00 19.50 -22.07
N ASP A 399 -3.24 20.19 -22.91
CA ASP A 399 -2.24 19.65 -23.84
C ASP A 399 -0.80 19.67 -23.30
N ALA A 400 -0.61 20.14 -22.05
CA ALA A 400 0.71 20.23 -21.44
C ALA A 400 1.33 18.83 -21.24
N LYS A 401 2.65 18.74 -21.45
CA LYS A 401 3.44 17.55 -21.09
C LYS A 401 3.98 17.74 -19.69
N VAL A 402 3.58 16.87 -18.77
CA VAL A 402 3.72 17.17 -17.33
C VAL A 402 4.62 16.17 -16.62
N SER A 403 5.52 16.69 -15.79
CA SER A 403 6.26 15.91 -14.82
C SER A 403 5.71 16.21 -13.42
N ALA A 404 5.19 15.21 -12.72
CA ALA A 404 4.56 15.36 -11.42
C ALA A 404 5.10 14.35 -10.42
N GLN A 405 5.09 14.70 -9.13
CA GLN A 405 5.44 13.74 -8.08
C GLN A 405 4.41 12.62 -7.95
N ASP A 406 4.82 11.54 -7.29
CA ASP A 406 4.07 10.29 -7.17
C ASP A 406 2.60 10.44 -6.76
N LYS A 407 2.34 11.19 -5.69
CA LYS A 407 0.96 11.46 -5.20
C LYS A 407 0.15 12.40 -6.10
N LEU A 408 0.82 13.24 -6.89
CA LEU A 408 0.18 14.22 -7.77
C LEU A 408 -0.12 13.66 -9.17
N ASP A 409 0.72 12.75 -9.65
CA ASP A 409 0.64 12.18 -11.00
C ASP A 409 -0.74 11.60 -11.35
N PRO A 410 -1.41 10.79 -10.48
CA PRO A 410 -2.75 10.28 -10.77
C PRO A 410 -3.82 11.35 -10.98
N HIS A 411 -3.62 12.56 -10.49
CA HIS A 411 -4.53 13.70 -10.66
C HIS A 411 -4.29 14.47 -11.95
N VAL A 412 -3.14 14.25 -12.58
CA VAL A 412 -2.74 14.93 -13.81
C VAL A 412 -2.43 13.96 -14.95
N ALA A 413 -2.69 12.67 -14.79
CA ALA A 413 -2.41 11.62 -15.77
C ALA A 413 -3.41 11.55 -16.95
N GLY A 414 -4.51 12.32 -16.91
CA GLY A 414 -5.53 12.41 -17.97
C GLY A 414 -5.06 13.19 -19.20
N ARG A 415 -3.92 12.80 -19.76
CA ARG A 415 -3.24 13.47 -20.88
C ARG A 415 -2.30 12.52 -21.62
N GLU A 416 -1.80 12.98 -22.75
CA GLU A 416 -0.93 12.18 -23.61
C GLU A 416 0.39 11.81 -22.93
N THR A 417 1.02 12.79 -22.28
CA THR A 417 2.33 12.65 -21.66
C THR A 417 2.30 13.11 -20.21
N VAL A 418 2.57 12.17 -19.31
CA VAL A 418 2.89 12.44 -17.90
C VAL A 418 4.13 11.64 -17.48
N TYR A 419 5.00 12.23 -16.68
CA TYR A 419 6.21 11.63 -16.13
C TYR A 419 6.20 11.71 -14.61
N ILE A 420 6.86 10.74 -13.97
CA ILE A 420 7.16 10.82 -12.53
C ILE A 420 8.39 11.72 -12.35
N PHE A 421 8.21 12.86 -11.67
CA PHE A 421 9.29 13.76 -11.28
C PHE A 421 10.34 13.00 -10.44
N PRO A 422 11.66 13.13 -10.68
CA PRO A 422 12.37 14.24 -11.35
C PRO A 422 12.55 14.09 -12.86
N ARG A 423 11.98 13.06 -13.49
CA ARG A 423 12.09 12.88 -14.94
C ARG A 423 11.34 14.00 -15.67
N THR A 424 12.07 14.81 -16.45
CA THR A 424 11.49 15.93 -17.19
C THR A 424 11.46 15.75 -18.70
N ASP A 425 12.28 14.89 -19.30
CA ASP A 425 12.34 14.61 -20.75
C ASP A 425 11.92 15.80 -21.65
N ASP A 426 10.76 15.71 -22.30
CA ASP A 426 10.17 16.77 -23.14
C ASP A 426 8.99 17.50 -22.46
N ALA A 427 8.84 17.36 -21.14
CA ALA A 427 7.87 18.09 -20.34
C ALA A 427 8.08 19.60 -20.45
N ASP A 428 6.96 20.32 -20.46
CA ASP A 428 6.91 21.78 -20.43
C ASP A 428 6.38 22.33 -19.10
N THR A 429 5.85 21.44 -18.25
CA THR A 429 5.22 21.78 -16.97
C THR A 429 5.66 20.79 -15.90
N ILE A 430 6.00 21.30 -14.71
CA ILE A 430 6.38 20.50 -13.53
C ILE A 430 5.43 20.84 -12.39
N PHE A 431 4.88 19.85 -11.70
CA PHE A 431 4.01 20.04 -10.54
C PHE A 431 4.51 19.23 -9.33
N VAL A 432 4.88 19.92 -8.26
CA VAL A 432 5.47 19.32 -7.05
C VAL A 432 4.81 19.87 -5.78
N ASP A 433 4.83 19.04 -4.75
CA ASP A 433 4.51 19.29 -3.35
C ASP A 433 5.76 19.04 -2.51
N VAL A 434 6.18 20.04 -1.75
CA VAL A 434 7.41 19.98 -0.97
C VAL A 434 7.17 19.58 0.49
N THR A 435 5.91 19.44 0.90
CA THR A 435 5.53 19.26 2.31
C THR A 435 5.63 17.81 2.77
N GLY A 436 5.43 16.86 1.87
CA GLY A 436 5.43 15.42 2.15
C GLY A 436 6.66 14.66 1.63
N PRO A 437 6.62 13.32 1.70
CA PRO A 437 7.64 12.45 1.10
C PRO A 437 7.77 12.71 -0.40
N ALA A 438 9.02 12.87 -0.87
CA ALA A 438 9.32 13.27 -2.23
C ALA A 438 9.65 12.09 -3.18
N TRP A 439 9.22 10.86 -2.87
CA TRP A 439 9.57 9.67 -3.66
C TRP A 439 9.32 9.88 -5.17
N PRO A 440 10.23 9.45 -6.06
CA PRO A 440 11.44 8.65 -5.82
C PRO A 440 12.70 9.46 -5.46
N ILE A 441 12.60 10.76 -5.24
CA ILE A 441 13.74 11.65 -4.96
C ILE A 441 13.82 12.01 -3.46
N HIS A 442 15.03 12.23 -2.96
CA HIS A 442 15.23 12.73 -1.59
C HIS A 442 14.78 14.20 -1.48
N PRO A 443 14.18 14.67 -0.37
CA PRO A 443 13.73 16.06 -0.24
C PRO A 443 14.80 17.12 -0.49
N SER A 444 16.04 16.87 -0.05
CA SER A 444 17.18 17.76 -0.33
C SER A 444 17.50 17.83 -1.83
N ASP A 445 17.42 16.69 -2.53
CA ASP A 445 17.67 16.61 -3.97
C ASP A 445 16.51 17.22 -4.76
N LEU A 446 15.27 17.10 -4.27
CA LEU A 446 14.11 17.81 -4.82
C LEU A 446 14.34 19.32 -4.77
N HIS A 447 14.76 19.86 -3.62
CA HIS A 447 15.07 21.27 -3.47
C HIS A 447 16.18 21.71 -4.44
N ALA A 448 17.31 21.00 -4.45
CA ALA A 448 18.44 21.31 -5.33
C ALA A 448 18.06 21.23 -6.83
N THR A 449 17.23 20.25 -7.20
CA THR A 449 16.74 20.08 -8.58
C THR A 449 15.87 21.27 -8.98
N ILE A 450 14.95 21.71 -8.12
CA ILE A 450 14.08 22.85 -8.40
C ILE A 450 14.86 24.16 -8.47
N GLU A 451 15.82 24.39 -7.56
CA GLU A 451 16.73 25.53 -7.67
C GLU A 451 17.48 25.53 -9.01
N GLN A 452 18.06 24.39 -9.39
CA GLN A 452 18.75 24.24 -10.67
C GLN A 452 17.82 24.55 -11.86
N LEU A 453 16.59 24.05 -11.84
CA LEU A 453 15.60 24.33 -12.88
C LEU A 453 15.30 25.85 -12.98
N LEU A 454 15.13 26.54 -11.85
CA LEU A 454 14.88 27.99 -11.81
C LEU A 454 16.08 28.83 -12.30
N PHE A 455 17.30 28.28 -12.30
CA PHE A 455 18.45 28.90 -12.97
C PHE A 455 18.42 28.75 -14.49
N THR A 456 17.72 27.75 -15.02
CA THR A 456 17.62 27.47 -16.46
C THR A 456 16.45 28.20 -17.13
N ASP A 457 15.73 27.55 -18.04
CA ASP A 457 14.61 28.10 -18.80
C ASP A 457 13.24 27.86 -18.14
N TRP A 458 13.21 27.35 -16.91
CA TRP A 458 11.98 27.16 -16.14
C TRP A 458 11.67 28.37 -15.27
N GLY A 459 10.37 28.72 -15.19
CA GLY A 459 9.86 29.76 -14.31
C GLY A 459 8.65 29.30 -13.50
N VAL A 460 8.35 30.02 -12.41
CA VAL A 460 7.23 29.76 -11.50
C VAL A 460 5.94 30.29 -12.12
N ALA A 461 5.03 29.37 -12.46
CA ALA A 461 3.68 29.69 -12.94
C ALA A 461 2.71 29.93 -11.78
N ALA A 462 2.79 29.12 -10.72
CA ALA A 462 2.00 29.25 -9.51
C ALA A 462 2.72 28.63 -8.30
N GLY A 463 2.36 29.08 -7.11
CA GLY A 463 2.75 28.44 -5.86
C GLY A 463 1.82 28.82 -4.72
N ASP A 464 1.41 27.84 -3.93
CA ASP A 464 0.53 28.01 -2.78
C ASP A 464 0.73 26.83 -1.84
N ASP A 465 0.89 27.09 -0.54
CA ASP A 465 0.92 26.08 0.50
C ASP A 465 1.85 24.89 0.21
N GLY A 466 3.10 25.15 -0.16
CA GLY A 466 4.09 24.10 -0.45
C GLY A 466 3.98 23.44 -1.83
N TYR A 467 2.95 23.76 -2.60
CA TYR A 467 2.88 23.36 -4.01
C TYR A 467 3.60 24.35 -4.92
N LEU A 468 4.30 23.84 -5.93
CA LEU A 468 4.89 24.62 -7.01
C LEU A 468 4.48 24.07 -8.38
N LEU A 469 4.06 25.00 -9.24
CA LEU A 469 3.86 24.75 -10.65
C LEU A 469 4.92 25.52 -11.44
N LEU A 470 5.82 24.81 -12.10
CA LEU A 470 6.83 25.39 -12.98
C LEU A 470 6.42 25.21 -14.44
N ARG A 471 6.79 26.18 -15.29
CA ARG A 471 6.67 26.06 -16.74
C ARG A 471 7.90 26.55 -17.46
N LYS A 472 8.21 25.88 -18.55
CA LYS A 472 9.30 26.24 -19.45
C LYS A 472 9.00 27.55 -20.18
N GLY A 473 10.00 28.41 -20.32
CA GLY A 473 9.93 29.71 -20.98
C GLY A 473 9.32 30.85 -20.16
N LEU A 474 8.89 30.62 -18.92
CA LEU A 474 8.38 31.71 -18.08
C LEU A 474 9.51 32.57 -17.49
N PRO A 475 9.40 33.91 -17.52
CA PRO A 475 10.44 34.80 -17.03
C PRO A 475 10.46 34.91 -15.51
N ASN A 476 9.31 34.72 -14.84
CA ASN A 476 9.21 34.82 -13.40
C ASN A 476 9.87 33.60 -12.76
N ARG A 477 10.89 33.80 -11.92
CA ARG A 477 11.58 32.75 -11.18
C ARG A 477 11.35 32.85 -9.67
N THR A 478 10.59 33.85 -9.24
CA THR A 478 10.35 34.12 -7.83
C THR A 478 9.21 33.25 -7.32
N ILE A 479 9.49 32.48 -6.28
CA ILE A 479 8.48 31.72 -5.54
C ILE A 479 7.55 32.72 -4.80
N PRO A 480 6.22 32.65 -5.02
CA PRO A 480 5.29 33.60 -4.42
C PRO A 480 5.15 33.39 -2.90
N ARG A 481 4.78 34.44 -2.17
CA ARG A 481 4.60 34.37 -0.71
C ARG A 481 3.62 33.29 -0.25
N SER A 482 2.56 33.04 -1.03
CA SER A 482 1.54 32.01 -0.76
C SER A 482 2.13 30.61 -0.64
N PHE A 483 3.22 30.29 -1.33
CA PHE A 483 3.89 28.99 -1.20
C PHE A 483 4.35 28.72 0.23
N TYR A 484 4.85 29.74 0.94
CA TYR A 484 5.42 29.56 2.27
C TYR A 484 4.36 29.38 3.37
N SER A 485 3.05 29.43 3.06
CA SER A 485 2.01 29.18 4.05
C SER A 485 2.06 27.77 4.63
N ALA A 486 2.61 26.79 3.89
CA ALA A 486 2.80 25.43 4.37
C ALA A 486 3.71 25.35 5.61
N PHE A 487 4.57 26.35 5.79
CA PHE A 487 5.50 26.44 6.91
C PHE A 487 5.04 27.44 7.95
N GLN A 488 3.78 27.86 7.94
CA GLN A 488 3.19 28.73 8.94
C GLN A 488 2.13 27.97 9.74
N PRO A 489 2.05 28.15 11.06
CA PRO A 489 0.98 27.54 11.83
C PRO A 489 -0.38 28.17 11.47
N PRO A 490 -1.49 27.48 11.74
CA PRO A 490 -2.82 28.04 11.54
C PRO A 490 -2.98 29.38 12.27
N VAL A 491 -3.66 30.35 11.63
CA VAL A 491 -3.85 31.73 12.13
C VAL A 491 -4.43 31.81 13.55
N SER A 492 -5.17 30.78 13.99
CA SER A 492 -5.77 30.70 15.33
C SER A 492 -4.80 30.31 16.45
N ALA A 493 -3.56 29.93 16.15
CA ALA A 493 -2.60 29.48 17.14
C ALA A 493 -1.97 30.68 17.89
N GLN A 494 -2.48 30.99 19.09
CA GLN A 494 -1.85 32.02 19.92
C GLN A 494 -0.40 31.64 20.26
N PRO A 495 0.55 32.60 20.21
CA PRO A 495 1.91 32.35 20.66
C PRO A 495 1.90 32.11 22.17
N PRO A 496 2.68 31.13 22.67
CA PRO A 496 2.82 30.93 24.10
C PRO A 496 3.47 32.16 24.78
N ASP A 497 3.14 32.40 26.04
CA ASP A 497 3.65 33.55 26.81
C ASP A 497 5.18 33.55 26.96
N GLN A 498 5.81 32.37 26.97
CA GLN A 498 7.26 32.19 27.04
C GLN A 498 7.74 31.10 26.09
N PRO A 499 8.90 31.27 25.45
CA PRO A 499 9.48 30.23 24.61
C PRO A 499 9.94 29.04 25.45
N VAL A 500 9.80 27.83 24.90
CA VAL A 500 10.38 26.61 25.46
C VAL A 500 11.89 26.75 25.57
N SER A 501 12.56 27.26 24.55
CA SER A 501 14.01 27.46 24.53
C SER A 501 14.44 28.55 23.56
N ILE A 502 15.56 29.19 23.85
CA ILE A 502 16.17 30.22 23.02
C ILE A 502 17.57 29.76 22.62
N PHE A 503 17.87 29.81 21.32
CA PHE A 503 19.16 29.44 20.74
C PHE A 503 19.90 30.71 20.30
N GLY A 504 20.97 31.04 21.04
CA GLY A 504 21.72 32.27 20.90
C GLY A 504 20.81 33.50 21.05
N GLU A 505 20.98 34.47 20.14
CA GLU A 505 20.13 35.65 20.01
C GLU A 505 19.23 35.58 18.75
N ALA A 506 19.14 34.41 18.11
CA ALA A 506 18.59 34.27 16.78
C ALA A 506 17.18 33.66 16.76
N LEU A 507 17.02 32.50 17.40
CA LEU A 507 15.80 31.69 17.28
C LEU A 507 15.23 31.31 18.64
N ALA A 508 13.91 31.34 18.74
CA ALA A 508 13.15 30.81 19.86
C ALA A 508 12.28 29.65 19.41
N LEU A 509 12.39 28.52 20.12
CA LEU A 509 11.44 27.41 20.06
C LEU A 509 10.28 27.77 20.99
N LEU A 510 9.09 27.94 20.42
CA LEU A 510 7.87 28.31 21.13
C LEU A 510 7.23 27.10 21.79
N ASP A 511 7.04 26.01 21.04
CA ASP A 511 6.57 24.72 21.54
C ASP A 511 6.84 23.56 20.58
N HIS A 512 6.36 22.38 20.97
CA HIS A 512 6.44 21.16 20.18
C HIS A 512 5.23 20.27 20.42
N GLN A 513 4.91 19.46 19.42
CA GLN A 513 3.93 18.39 19.50
C GLN A 513 4.51 17.13 18.85
N VAL A 514 4.40 16.01 19.55
CA VAL A 514 4.63 14.68 18.97
C VAL A 514 3.27 14.07 18.72
N HIS A 515 3.01 13.67 17.49
CA HIS A 515 1.77 13.01 17.11
C HIS A 515 2.05 11.92 16.08
N VAL A 516 0.99 11.22 15.73
CA VAL A 516 0.99 10.18 14.70
C VAL A 516 0.15 10.71 13.55
N ASP A 517 0.64 10.58 12.32
CA ASP A 517 -0.12 10.95 11.14
C ASP A 517 -1.21 9.91 10.80
N GLU A 518 -1.90 10.11 9.68
CA GLU A 518 -2.96 9.22 9.24
C GLU A 518 -2.48 7.80 8.86
N HIS A 519 -1.18 7.62 8.64
CA HIS A 519 -0.56 6.34 8.29
C HIS A 519 0.06 5.62 9.50
N GLY A 520 -0.06 6.18 10.71
CA GLY A 520 0.53 5.57 11.89
C GLY A 520 2.01 5.93 12.09
N GLU A 521 2.54 6.91 11.35
CA GLU A 521 3.93 7.35 11.40
C GLU A 521 4.11 8.53 12.36
N THR A 522 5.26 8.61 13.02
CA THR A 522 5.53 9.64 14.02
C THR A 522 5.97 10.93 13.34
N VAL A 523 5.32 12.04 13.71
CA VAL A 523 5.68 13.38 13.25
C VAL A 523 5.90 14.29 14.45
N VAL A 524 7.05 14.98 14.45
CA VAL A 524 7.37 16.02 15.43
C VAL A 524 7.13 17.37 14.78
N GLN A 525 6.17 18.13 15.32
CA GLN A 525 5.92 19.51 14.95
C GLN A 525 6.60 20.44 15.95
N LEU A 526 7.28 21.47 15.46
CA LEU A 526 8.00 22.45 16.23
C LEU A 526 7.58 23.85 15.77
N ARG A 527 7.13 24.70 16.70
CA ARG A 527 6.83 26.10 16.39
C ARG A 527 8.01 26.99 16.76
N TRP A 528 8.45 27.79 15.81
CA TRP A 528 9.62 28.64 15.93
C TRP A 528 9.30 30.10 15.69
N LYS A 529 10.19 30.96 16.18
CA LYS A 529 10.14 32.41 15.94
C LYS A 529 11.55 32.98 15.84
N ALA A 530 11.76 33.88 14.86
CA ALA A 530 12.97 34.68 14.79
C ALA A 530 12.94 35.78 15.85
N LEU A 531 14.03 35.95 16.60
CA LEU A 531 14.16 36.99 17.62
C LEU A 531 14.61 38.34 17.06
N ARG A 532 15.16 38.34 15.85
CA ARG A 532 15.60 39.53 15.11
C ARG A 532 15.41 39.31 13.62
N HIS A 533 15.22 40.39 12.86
CA HIS A 533 15.10 40.34 11.41
C HIS A 533 15.86 41.51 10.76
N PRO A 534 16.62 41.28 9.67
CA PRO A 534 16.87 39.98 9.04
C PRO A 534 17.87 39.14 9.84
N LEU A 535 17.77 37.82 9.74
CA LEU A 535 18.84 36.91 10.17
C LEU A 535 19.90 36.86 9.06
N THR A 536 21.15 37.20 9.39
CA THR A 536 22.28 37.26 8.42
C THR A 536 22.87 35.90 8.09
N THR A 537 22.45 34.85 8.80
CA THR A 537 22.96 33.50 8.68
C THR A 537 21.77 32.55 8.72
N ASP A 538 21.77 31.57 7.83
CA ASP A 538 20.75 30.53 7.83
C ASP A 538 21.08 29.42 8.83
N TYR A 539 20.07 29.09 9.63
CA TYR A 539 20.14 28.07 10.66
C TYR A 539 19.37 26.82 10.23
N ARG A 540 19.86 25.67 10.69
CA ARG A 540 19.26 24.35 10.52
C ARG A 540 18.80 23.82 11.88
N ILE A 541 17.76 22.98 11.85
CA ILE A 541 17.17 22.38 13.04
C ILE A 541 17.50 20.90 13.07
N TYR A 542 18.13 20.47 14.16
CA TYR A 542 18.43 19.07 14.44
C TYR A 542 17.35 18.51 15.37
N VAL A 543 16.77 17.37 14.99
CA VAL A 543 15.80 16.63 15.80
C VAL A 543 16.31 15.21 15.98
N ALA A 544 16.31 14.71 17.22
CA ALA A 544 16.77 13.37 17.52
C ALA A 544 15.90 12.65 18.55
N PHE A 545 15.83 11.33 18.39
CA PHE A 545 15.08 10.39 19.22
C PHE A 545 16.10 9.51 19.95
N ALA A 546 16.28 9.75 21.25
CA ALA A 546 17.14 8.93 22.09
C ALA A 546 16.34 7.79 22.73
N ASN A 547 16.89 6.58 22.75
CA ASN A 547 16.28 5.43 23.43
C ASN A 547 16.36 5.57 24.97
N LYS A 548 15.89 4.55 25.69
CA LYS A 548 15.85 4.54 27.16
C LYS A 548 17.24 4.55 27.80
N GLU A 549 18.26 4.10 27.07
CA GLU A 549 19.67 4.15 27.45
C GLU A 549 20.34 5.51 27.15
N GLY A 550 19.65 6.43 26.46
CA GLY A 550 20.20 7.73 26.08
C GLY A 550 21.03 7.71 24.79
N THR A 551 21.04 6.60 24.06
CA THR A 551 21.65 6.50 22.72
C THR A 551 20.71 7.07 21.66
N ILE A 552 21.24 7.84 20.72
CA ILE A 552 20.49 8.33 19.55
C ILE A 552 20.12 7.13 18.67
N ALA A 553 18.84 6.83 18.58
CA ALA A 553 18.31 5.75 17.75
C ALA A 553 17.94 6.26 16.35
N HIS A 554 17.37 7.46 16.27
CA HIS A 554 17.03 8.14 15.02
C HIS A 554 17.31 9.64 15.14
N ASP A 555 17.63 10.27 14.00
CA ASP A 555 17.76 11.72 13.90
C ASP A 555 17.41 12.24 12.50
N SER A 556 17.37 13.56 12.39
CA SER A 556 17.00 14.28 11.17
C SER A 556 18.20 14.60 10.26
N LEU A 557 19.34 13.91 10.39
CA LEU A 557 20.50 14.19 9.52
C LEU A 557 20.29 13.65 8.11
N PHE A 558 19.71 12.45 8.03
CA PHE A 558 19.39 11.87 6.73
C PHE A 558 18.16 12.57 6.13
N TYR A 559 17.08 12.71 6.91
CA TYR A 559 15.87 13.42 6.50
C TYR A 559 15.72 14.75 7.27
N PRO A 560 16.29 15.86 6.75
CA PRO A 560 16.16 17.16 7.39
C PRO A 560 14.71 17.68 7.31
N PRO A 561 14.27 18.50 8.28
CA PRO A 561 12.97 19.16 8.20
C PRO A 561 12.86 20.03 6.94
N VAL A 562 11.88 19.71 6.09
CA VAL A 562 11.68 20.32 4.75
C VAL A 562 11.48 21.84 4.82
N ALA A 563 10.88 22.34 5.90
CA ALA A 563 10.68 23.77 6.13
C ALA A 563 11.98 24.57 6.05
N THR A 564 13.08 24.08 6.62
CA THR A 564 14.35 24.82 6.58
C THR A 564 15.06 24.72 5.23
N LEU A 565 14.71 23.74 4.39
CA LEU A 565 15.19 23.67 3.00
C LEU A 565 14.55 24.78 2.18
N TRP A 566 13.23 24.85 2.19
CA TRP A 566 12.44 25.72 1.32
C TRP A 566 12.21 27.13 1.86
N TYR A 567 12.12 27.27 3.18
CA TYR A 567 11.86 28.54 3.87
C TYR A 567 13.03 28.85 4.83
N PRO A 568 14.18 29.27 4.29
CA PRO A 568 15.37 29.55 5.07
C PRO A 568 15.11 30.61 6.14
N THR A 569 15.79 30.49 7.28
CA THR A 569 15.59 31.35 8.45
C THR A 569 15.87 32.83 8.20
N SER A 570 16.69 33.17 7.20
CA SER A 570 16.92 34.52 6.71
C SER A 570 15.65 35.21 6.19
N MET A 571 14.62 34.43 5.82
CA MET A 571 13.29 34.90 5.42
C MET A 571 12.31 35.01 6.59
N TRP A 572 12.66 34.56 7.80
CA TRP A 572 11.75 34.54 8.94
C TRP A 572 11.63 35.92 9.58
N HIS A 573 10.42 36.46 9.64
CA HIS A 573 10.15 37.72 10.29
C HIS A 573 9.92 37.57 11.81
N ALA A 574 10.25 38.61 12.58
CA ALA A 574 10.16 38.59 14.04
C ALA A 574 8.72 38.71 14.58
N ASP A 575 7.75 38.97 13.72
CA ASP A 575 6.30 39.00 14.02
C ASP A 575 5.58 37.72 13.57
N GLU A 576 6.26 36.83 12.84
CA GLU A 576 5.69 35.59 12.32
C GLU A 576 6.12 34.37 13.16
N GLN A 577 5.28 33.33 13.13
CA GLN A 577 5.64 32.00 13.64
C GLN A 577 5.92 31.08 12.45
N VAL A 578 6.88 30.18 12.61
CA VAL A 578 7.24 29.19 11.59
C VAL A 578 7.03 27.79 12.13
N LEU A 579 6.37 26.95 11.34
CA LEU A 579 6.14 25.56 11.60
C LEU A 579 7.23 24.73 10.93
N VAL A 580 7.95 23.95 11.74
CA VAL A 580 8.97 23.01 11.27
C VAL A 580 8.56 21.62 11.70
N GLN A 581 8.48 20.71 10.74
CA GLN A 581 8.05 19.33 10.99
C GLN A 581 9.12 18.36 10.51
N THR A 582 9.30 17.25 11.24
CA THR A 582 10.03 16.10 10.70
C THR A 582 9.20 15.46 9.60
N LEU A 583 9.85 14.80 8.64
CA LEU A 583 9.12 13.86 7.80
C LEU A 583 8.50 12.76 8.67
N PRO A 584 7.34 12.22 8.27
CA PRO A 584 6.76 11.04 8.90
C PRO A 584 7.76 9.88 8.91
N TRP A 585 7.91 9.25 10.08
CA TRP A 585 8.75 8.07 10.26
C TRP A 585 8.25 7.26 11.45
N GLN A 586 8.30 5.93 11.39
CA GLN A 586 7.97 5.10 12.54
C GLN A 586 9.25 4.67 13.28
N PRO A 587 9.60 5.29 14.41
CA PRO A 587 10.75 4.85 15.18
C PRO A 587 10.46 3.47 15.77
N GLU A 588 11.35 2.49 15.58
CA GLU A 588 11.22 1.13 16.12
C GLU A 588 11.50 1.11 17.64
N LEU A 589 10.76 1.92 18.39
CA LEU A 589 10.97 2.20 19.81
C LEU A 589 9.64 2.17 20.55
N ASP A 590 9.61 1.53 21.73
CA ASP A 590 8.43 1.59 22.62
C ASP A 590 8.36 2.92 23.41
N GLN A 591 9.50 3.61 23.52
CA GLN A 591 9.66 4.89 24.17
C GLN A 591 10.91 5.62 23.67
N PHE A 592 10.87 6.95 23.65
CA PHE A 592 12.02 7.77 23.30
C PHE A 592 12.07 9.08 24.08
N THR A 593 13.24 9.71 24.11
CA THR A 593 13.42 11.10 24.54
C THR A 593 13.65 11.99 23.33
N LEU A 594 12.86 13.06 23.21
CA LEU A 594 12.98 14.05 22.13
C LEU A 594 14.04 15.08 22.46
N LEU A 595 14.99 15.24 21.54
CA LEU A 595 16.09 16.18 21.60
C LEU A 595 16.03 17.14 20.40
N VAL A 596 16.31 18.42 20.64
CA VAL A 596 16.36 19.44 19.59
C VAL A 596 17.61 20.30 19.73
N GLY A 597 18.26 20.59 18.60
CA GLY A 597 19.40 21.47 18.49
C GLY A 597 19.28 22.41 17.30
N VAL A 598 20.13 23.46 17.28
CA VAL A 598 20.23 24.41 16.17
C VAL A 598 21.69 24.53 15.76
N TYR A 599 21.97 24.56 14.46
CA TYR A 599 23.33 24.71 13.93
C TYR A 599 23.37 25.56 12.66
N THR A 600 24.57 26.04 12.32
CA THR A 600 24.85 26.77 11.07
C THR A 600 25.82 25.99 10.18
N GLY A 601 25.76 26.23 8.87
CA GLY A 601 26.67 25.62 7.90
C GLY A 601 26.12 24.33 7.29
N GLU A 602 26.64 23.98 6.11
CA GLU A 602 26.20 22.83 5.33
C GLU A 602 26.88 21.51 5.74
N GLU A 603 27.89 21.57 6.60
CA GLU A 603 28.66 20.39 7.06
C GLU A 603 27.89 19.50 8.06
N GLY A 604 26.60 19.77 8.29
CA GLY A 604 25.71 18.99 9.15
C GLY A 604 25.87 19.25 10.65
N TRP A 605 25.09 18.56 11.49
CA TRP A 605 25.08 18.74 12.94
C TRP A 605 26.43 18.48 13.63
N HIS A 606 27.23 17.55 13.11
CA HIS A 606 28.50 17.16 13.75
C HIS A 606 29.64 18.13 13.49
N ASN A 607 29.70 18.71 12.28
CA ASN A 607 30.80 19.57 11.86
C ASN A 607 30.39 21.05 11.76
N GLY A 608 29.09 21.33 11.73
CA GLY A 608 28.54 22.69 11.68
C GLY A 608 28.64 23.46 13.00
N GLY A 609 28.41 24.77 12.91
CA GLY A 609 28.44 25.69 14.05
C GLY A 609 27.20 25.53 14.93
N ARG A 610 27.27 24.67 15.95
CA ARG A 610 26.17 24.46 16.91
C ARG A 610 25.90 25.71 17.74
N ILE A 611 24.62 26.03 17.95
CA ILE A 611 24.19 27.23 18.66
C ILE A 611 23.86 26.89 20.11
N SER A 612 24.49 27.61 21.04
CA SER A 612 24.24 27.45 22.47
C SER A 612 22.86 28.00 22.89
N LEU A 613 22.30 27.41 23.93
CA LEU A 613 21.06 27.82 24.57
C LEU A 613 21.28 29.05 25.47
N SER A 614 20.32 29.96 25.48
CA SER A 614 20.34 31.20 26.28
C SER A 614 19.45 31.11 27.52
N ASN A 615 19.80 31.84 28.60
CA ASN A 615 19.15 31.81 29.93
C ASN A 615 17.69 32.36 30.00
N GLY A 616 17.04 32.58 28.85
CA GLY A 616 15.64 33.04 28.77
C GLY A 616 14.61 31.92 28.57
N SER A 617 15.02 30.65 28.73
CA SER A 617 14.16 29.47 28.59
C SER A 617 13.37 29.16 29.87
N THR A 618 12.33 28.34 29.74
CA THR A 618 11.62 27.80 30.92
C THR A 618 12.60 27.11 31.89
N PRO A 619 12.63 27.49 33.20
CA PRO A 619 13.74 27.19 34.12
C PRO A 619 13.98 25.70 34.45
N ASP A 620 13.08 24.79 34.04
CA ASP A 620 13.16 23.36 34.36
C ASP A 620 13.66 22.49 33.19
N ARG A 621 14.38 23.02 32.20
CA ARG A 621 14.81 22.23 31.01
C ARG A 621 16.23 21.69 31.18
N ILE A 622 16.43 20.42 30.83
CA ILE A 622 17.75 19.76 30.86
C ILE A 622 18.46 20.11 29.55
N HIS A 623 19.61 20.77 29.69
CA HIS A 623 20.48 21.14 28.57
C HIS A 623 21.61 20.11 28.46
N LEU A 624 21.89 19.66 27.24
CA LEU A 624 22.89 18.62 26.93
C LEU A 624 23.95 19.18 25.98
N GLU A 625 25.05 18.42 25.80
CA GLU A 625 26.11 18.69 24.82
C GLU A 625 26.63 20.12 24.86
N GLN A 626 27.29 20.50 25.97
CA GLN A 626 27.85 21.85 26.14
C GLN A 626 26.80 22.95 25.92
N ASN A 627 25.56 22.69 26.36
CA ASN A 627 24.46 23.64 26.31
C ASN A 627 23.98 23.94 24.86
N THR A 628 24.08 22.99 23.93
CA THR A 628 23.64 23.15 22.51
C THR A 628 22.40 22.34 22.14
N VAL A 629 21.99 21.42 23.02
CA VAL A 629 20.80 20.56 22.81
C VAL A 629 19.84 20.72 23.98
N VAL A 630 18.55 20.88 23.66
CA VAL A 630 17.47 20.88 24.66
C VAL A 630 16.74 19.55 24.67
N ARG A 631 16.48 19.02 25.87
CA ARG A 631 15.56 17.89 26.08
C ARG A 631 14.11 18.36 26.19
N LEU A 632 13.29 18.01 25.20
CA LEU A 632 11.88 18.42 25.14
C LEU A 632 10.94 17.51 25.94
N GLY A 633 11.24 16.22 26.09
CA GLY A 633 10.44 15.30 26.90
C GLY A 633 10.71 13.84 26.58
N GLY A 634 10.22 12.95 27.45
CA GLY A 634 10.13 11.52 27.15
C GLY A 634 8.73 11.18 26.67
N TYR A 635 8.61 10.27 25.71
CA TYR A 635 7.35 9.81 25.13
C TYR A 635 7.33 8.29 25.17
N ARG A 636 6.16 7.70 25.45
CA ARG A 636 5.95 6.25 25.37
C ARG A 636 4.79 5.94 24.43
N TRP A 637 4.89 4.84 23.71
CA TRP A 637 3.83 4.36 22.84
C TRP A 637 2.70 3.74 23.67
N VAL A 638 1.48 4.24 23.53
CA VAL A 638 0.29 3.71 24.21
C VAL A 638 -0.88 3.70 23.24
N ARG A 639 -1.35 2.51 22.86
CA ARG A 639 -2.58 2.32 22.06
C ARG A 639 -2.62 3.15 20.77
N GLY A 640 -1.52 3.23 20.04
CA GLY A 640 -1.46 3.93 18.75
C GLY A 640 -1.08 5.41 18.84
N GLU A 641 -0.77 5.92 20.04
CA GLU A 641 -0.39 7.32 20.23
C GLU A 641 0.84 7.45 21.12
N TRP A 642 1.57 8.55 20.93
CA TRP A 642 2.65 8.96 21.82
C TRP A 642 2.13 9.74 23.02
N GLN A 643 2.34 9.20 24.22
CA GLN A 643 1.98 9.89 25.46
C GLN A 643 3.23 10.43 26.17
N PRO A 644 3.20 11.68 26.66
CA PRO A 644 4.32 12.23 27.41
C PRO A 644 4.51 11.47 28.72
N ILE A 645 5.75 11.08 29.01
CA ILE A 645 6.12 10.47 30.28
C ILE A 645 6.22 11.60 31.31
N PRO A 646 5.40 11.57 32.39
CA PRO A 646 5.45 12.59 33.43
C PRO A 646 6.86 12.70 33.99
N ARG A 647 7.34 13.93 34.15
CA ARG A 647 8.55 14.20 34.93
C ARG A 647 8.25 13.80 36.37
N ARG A 648 8.58 12.57 36.78
CA ARG A 648 8.67 12.27 38.22
C ARG A 648 9.71 13.23 38.79
N THR A 649 9.35 13.87 39.90
CA THR A 649 10.23 14.59 40.83
C THR A 649 11.30 13.62 41.35
N THR A 650 12.26 13.31 40.49
CA THR A 650 13.52 12.66 40.82
C THR A 650 14.56 13.43 40.05
N LEU A 651 14.79 14.66 40.52
CA LEU A 651 15.90 15.52 40.15
C LEU A 651 17.27 14.95 40.59
N GLU A 652 17.31 13.76 41.20
CA GLU A 652 18.53 13.25 41.85
C GLU A 652 19.32 12.20 41.05
N ASN A 653 18.77 11.56 40.00
CA ASN A 653 19.51 10.48 39.30
C ASN A 653 20.03 10.80 37.88
N LEU A 654 19.58 11.89 37.24
CA LEU A 654 20.06 12.27 35.89
C LEU A 654 21.08 13.42 35.90
N ALA A 655 21.28 14.09 37.05
CA ALA A 655 22.23 15.19 37.18
C ALA A 655 23.70 14.73 37.28
N GLN A 656 23.98 13.42 37.46
CA GLN A 656 25.34 12.91 37.67
C GLN A 656 25.95 12.14 36.48
N HIS A 657 25.24 11.94 35.38
CA HIS A 657 25.78 11.26 34.19
C HIS A 657 25.78 12.21 32.98
N GLN A 658 26.54 13.30 33.11
CA GLN A 658 26.94 14.13 31.97
C GLN A 658 28.14 13.48 31.30
N VAL A 659 27.97 12.87 30.14
CA VAL A 659 28.56 13.27 28.85
C VAL A 659 28.03 12.29 27.78
N VAL A 660 27.30 12.79 26.79
CA VAL A 660 27.02 12.04 25.54
C VAL A 660 28.21 12.30 24.62
N HIS A 661 29.04 11.28 24.36
CA HIS A 661 30.10 11.37 23.36
C HIS A 661 29.61 10.74 22.04
N PHE A 662 29.64 11.53 20.97
CA PHE A 662 29.48 11.05 19.61
C PHE A 662 30.86 10.65 19.09
N THR A 663 31.06 9.37 18.79
CA THR A 663 32.19 8.91 18.00
C THR A 663 31.68 8.02 16.85
N ASP A 664 32.14 8.34 15.64
CA ASP A 664 32.03 7.62 14.37
C ASP A 664 31.08 6.40 14.35
N GLY A 665 29.78 6.68 14.23
CA GLY A 665 28.80 5.73 13.67
C GLY A 665 28.40 4.51 14.50
N LYS A 666 28.84 4.35 15.76
CA LYS A 666 28.32 3.34 16.69
C LYS A 666 28.32 3.86 18.12
N ALA A 667 27.14 4.06 18.69
CA ALA A 667 27.00 4.38 20.10
C ALA A 667 27.20 3.12 20.97
N GLN A 668 28.26 3.09 21.78
CA GLN A 668 28.41 2.18 22.91
C GLN A 668 28.52 2.99 24.20
N ILE A 669 27.72 2.62 25.20
CA ILE A 669 27.81 3.14 26.56
C ILE A 669 28.87 2.31 27.30
N GLN A 670 29.95 2.94 27.74
CA GLN A 670 30.87 2.34 28.73
C GLN A 670 30.40 2.75 30.12
N LEU A 671 29.77 1.82 30.84
CA LEU A 671 29.57 1.91 32.28
C LEU A 671 30.89 1.54 32.97
N GLU A 672 31.52 2.47 33.67
CA GLU A 672 32.56 2.12 34.63
C GLU A 672 31.91 1.44 35.85
N ASN A 673 32.31 0.17 36.03
CA ASN A 673 31.94 -0.79 37.06
C ASN A 673 31.60 -0.21 38.45
N VAL A 674 30.43 -0.58 39.00
CA VAL A 674 30.31 -1.07 40.39
C VAL A 674 29.21 -2.15 40.51
N LEU A 675 29.69 -3.39 40.66
CA LEU A 675 29.19 -4.55 41.42
C LEU A 675 27.82 -5.21 41.11
N MET A 676 27.97 -6.51 40.84
CA MET A 676 27.00 -7.61 40.86
C MET A 676 26.08 -7.60 42.08
N GLU A 677 24.82 -8.02 41.90
CA GLU A 677 24.34 -9.32 42.42
C GLU A 677 22.91 -9.63 41.93
N SER A 678 22.78 -10.85 41.40
CA SER A 678 21.62 -11.76 41.31
C SER A 678 20.21 -11.27 41.65
N VAL A 679 19.23 -11.67 40.82
CA VAL A 679 18.06 -12.56 41.15
C VAL A 679 17.15 -12.72 39.91
N PRO A 680 16.44 -13.85 39.73
CA PRO A 680 16.17 -14.51 38.44
C PRO A 680 14.74 -14.36 37.89
N GLU A 681 14.56 -14.91 36.69
CA GLU A 681 13.34 -15.51 36.08
C GLU A 681 11.97 -15.19 36.72
N HIS A 682 11.06 -14.57 35.95
CA HIS A 682 9.81 -15.18 35.49
C HIS A 682 8.84 -14.17 34.84
N ALA A 683 8.16 -14.68 33.80
CA ALA A 683 6.92 -14.24 33.13
C ALA A 683 7.02 -13.12 32.08
#